data_AF-A0A8T6PBS9-F1
#
_entry.id   AF-A0A8T6PBS9-F1
#
_cell.length_a   1.000
_cell.length_b   1.000
_cell.length_c   1.000
_cell.angle_alpha   90.00
_cell.angle_beta   90.00
_cell.angle_gamma   90.00
#
_symmetry.space_group_name_H-M   'P 1'
#
loop_
_entity.id
_entity.type
_entity.pdbx_description
1 polymer ?
#
loop_
_entity_poly.entity_id
_entity_poly.type
_entity_poly.pdbx_seq_one_letter_code
_entity_poly.pdbx_strand_id
1 'polypeptide(L)'
;AFGVQALQSHAQQPVARRNIRRLGWVLIALGGAVLGGLAASYIFYDTAEALIDRLYTGLAKAQDTFPSVKSFYSYQFGNVLGLGAFLAAAGGILWLSTRPTVIGRGRWKVPPWQPLAIIVILIDLFIATYDFNPRADPDWLEYKPESVAWLQWRMEAEGPFRIQAYNWGEEPLNANSGWRYGLHDVRGYDSLFSQGYAALMGQIAPQGGLDHNRIDSIYYNNPQALADPWLDFLNVRYIITDWLIREEDNPAALGYRLVHTDAGVRIYENLDALPRAYTLPVPDNGVAYQPGEGCLFESAVRPEEPRHLTYFPPINGACIPVQPAAITQYDDTEVRIDALIDEDVWLILADNYAEGWRAFVKPKGEPDDAEEEIDLAQVNLNLRGVKLPPGAWTVRFKYSPPSFQVGGFVSFVAGMLAVFAALVWLWRAFVSETTQEDTGRRLIKNSAAPIGLNLFNRGIDFAFAFIMLRILGPADAGIYYYAIVIFGWFDIFTNFGLNTLLTRDVSRQPESAGRYLYNTSILRLGLAGLGIPALALVLLIRNTTVDPALDPTAVAAIILLYIGLVPNSISTGLTALFYAFERAEFPAAMTTVSTLIKVTLGLAALLLGWGVVGLAGVSIITNLVTFLVLGRLAWPLLRENWQPVPDGALQRTMLREAWPLMINHLLATIFFKSDVILMEAINGVSVVGIYSTAYKWLDALNIIPAFFTMALLPVLSRQAQTHQEALRRNYVLGTKILFMLALPVAVMTTFLAPILVGILGGRQFLPDGAVALQLMIWSIPVGWMNSLTQYVLIALDRQRQITGAFIAAVSFNIITNLAFLPVYSFRAAAITTILSEIVLFVGFFWLIRQVIGTIHWPMRLWKIAFATGMMLVITASLWTIAPFAGLMAGPLLYVIILWWLKPFDSDEEARLSTVLPGRLQRLVLRRAPQAP
;
A
#
# COMPACT_ATOMS: atom_id res chain seq x y z
N ALA A 1 -30.09 17.13 -11.91
CA ALA A 1 -29.38 17.06 -10.62
C ALA A 1 -29.80 15.79 -9.90
N PHE A 2 -28.89 15.05 -9.28
CA PHE A 2 -29.20 13.85 -8.48
C PHE A 2 -28.87 14.15 -7.00
N GLY A 3 -29.63 13.61 -6.07
CA GLY A 3 -29.41 13.79 -4.61
C GLY A 3 -29.76 15.18 -4.05
N VAL A 4 -29.06 15.60 -3.00
CA VAL A 4 -29.36 16.80 -2.18
C VAL A 4 -29.40 18.10 -3.00
N GLN A 5 -28.62 18.22 -4.07
CA GLN A 5 -28.66 19.37 -4.97
C GLN A 5 -29.98 19.47 -5.75
N ALA A 6 -30.59 18.35 -6.10
CA ALA A 6 -31.91 18.33 -6.75
C ALA A 6 -33.02 18.75 -5.77
N LEU A 7 -32.90 18.35 -4.50
CA LEU A 7 -33.78 18.80 -3.43
C LEU A 7 -33.60 20.30 -3.15
N GLN A 8 -32.37 20.82 -3.19
CA GLN A 8 -32.11 22.26 -3.02
C GLN A 8 -32.63 23.10 -4.19
N SER A 9 -32.44 22.65 -5.43
CA SER A 9 -32.95 23.35 -6.62
C SER A 9 -34.48 23.29 -6.71
N HIS A 10 -35.11 22.16 -6.36
CA HIS A 10 -36.56 22.05 -6.32
C HIS A 10 -37.19 22.70 -5.07
N ALA A 11 -36.49 22.79 -3.93
CA ALA A 11 -37.01 23.51 -2.76
C ALA A 11 -37.22 25.02 -3.01
N GLN A 12 -36.58 25.57 -4.04
CA GLN A 12 -36.81 26.94 -4.50
C GLN A 12 -38.08 27.08 -5.36
N GLN A 13 -38.62 25.97 -5.90
CA GLN A 13 -39.88 25.97 -6.64
C GLN A 13 -41.08 25.79 -5.69
N PRO A 14 -42.05 26.72 -5.65
CA PRO A 14 -43.15 26.69 -4.68
C PRO A 14 -44.04 25.45 -4.80
N VAL A 15 -44.19 24.89 -5.99
CA VAL A 15 -44.98 23.67 -6.26
C VAL A 15 -44.30 22.43 -5.66
N ALA A 16 -43.00 22.27 -5.85
CA ALA A 16 -42.25 21.13 -5.33
C ALA A 16 -42.17 21.16 -3.80
N ARG A 17 -41.99 22.34 -3.19
CA ARG A 17 -42.02 22.50 -1.72
C ARG A 17 -43.37 22.12 -1.11
N ARG A 18 -44.48 22.41 -1.81
CA ARG A 18 -45.82 21.99 -1.39
C ARG A 18 -46.01 20.47 -1.45
N ASN A 19 -45.50 19.83 -2.49
CA ASN A 19 -45.59 18.37 -2.66
C ASN A 19 -44.73 17.62 -1.64
N ILE A 20 -43.49 18.06 -1.40
CA ILE A 20 -42.60 17.48 -0.38
C ILE A 20 -43.23 17.59 1.02
N ARG A 21 -43.84 18.74 1.33
CA ARG A 21 -44.55 18.93 2.60
C ARG A 21 -45.76 18.02 2.74
N ARG A 22 -46.55 17.83 1.67
CA ARG A 22 -47.69 16.90 1.67
C ARG A 22 -47.23 15.47 1.89
N LEU A 23 -46.20 15.03 1.18
CA LEU A 23 -45.61 13.70 1.35
C LEU A 23 -45.12 13.49 2.79
N GLY A 24 -44.43 14.49 3.37
CA GLY A 24 -44.00 14.44 4.76
C GLY A 24 -45.17 14.22 5.74
N TRP A 25 -46.27 14.95 5.57
CA TRP A 25 -47.48 14.75 6.39
C TRP A 25 -48.15 13.40 6.18
N VAL A 26 -48.21 12.91 4.95
CA VAL A 26 -48.75 11.58 4.64
C VAL A 26 -47.94 10.49 5.36
N LEU A 27 -46.61 10.57 5.32
CA LEU A 27 -45.75 9.60 6.01
C LEU A 27 -45.86 9.69 7.54
N ILE A 28 -45.97 10.90 8.11
CA ILE A 28 -46.23 11.08 9.55
C ILE A 28 -47.58 10.44 9.92
N ALA A 29 -48.62 10.67 9.12
CA ALA A 29 -49.94 10.11 9.37
C ALA A 29 -49.95 8.58 9.26
N LEU A 30 -49.28 8.02 8.25
CA LEU A 30 -49.15 6.57 8.08
C LEU A 30 -48.34 5.94 9.23
N GLY A 31 -47.20 6.52 9.60
CA GLY A 31 -46.41 6.08 10.74
C GLY A 31 -47.21 6.13 12.04
N GLY A 32 -47.94 7.23 12.27
CA GLY A 32 -48.83 7.38 13.41
C GLY A 32 -49.99 6.36 13.42
N ALA A 33 -50.57 6.04 12.27
CA ALA A 33 -51.61 5.03 12.15
C ALA A 33 -51.08 3.62 12.44
N VAL A 34 -49.87 3.29 11.96
CA VAL A 34 -49.19 2.01 12.27
C VAL A 34 -48.90 1.89 13.76
N LEU A 35 -48.30 2.93 14.36
CA LEU A 35 -47.98 2.94 15.79
C LEU A 35 -49.25 2.90 16.66
N GLY A 36 -50.29 3.64 16.28
CA GLY A 36 -51.58 3.62 16.97
C GLY A 36 -52.28 2.27 16.85
N GLY A 37 -52.27 1.66 15.67
CA GLY A 37 -52.81 0.32 15.43
C GLY A 37 -52.06 -0.75 16.23
N LEU A 38 -50.73 -0.65 16.30
CA LEU A 38 -49.88 -1.56 17.07
C LEU A 38 -50.10 -1.40 18.59
N ALA A 39 -50.24 -0.17 19.08
CA ALA A 39 -50.58 0.09 20.47
C ALA A 39 -51.99 -0.44 20.81
N ALA A 40 -52.95 -0.26 19.91
CA ALA A 40 -54.30 -0.80 20.06
C ALA A 40 -54.30 -2.34 20.04
N SER A 41 -53.53 -2.97 19.14
CA SER A 41 -53.42 -4.44 19.11
C SER A 41 -52.75 -5.01 20.36
N TYR A 42 -51.89 -4.23 21.03
CA TYR A 42 -51.28 -4.62 22.29
C TYR A 42 -52.25 -4.47 23.47
N ILE A 43 -52.93 -3.32 23.57
CA ILE A 43 -53.88 -3.04 24.67
C ILE A 43 -55.11 -3.95 24.59
N PHE A 44 -55.59 -4.23 23.37
CA PHE A 44 -56.76 -5.07 23.11
C PHE A 44 -56.37 -6.38 22.44
N TYR A 45 -55.31 -7.03 22.94
CA TYR A 45 -54.75 -8.24 22.34
C TYR A 45 -55.80 -9.35 22.17
N ASP A 46 -56.62 -9.61 23.19
CA ASP A 46 -57.64 -10.66 23.15
C ASP A 46 -58.67 -10.43 22.03
N THR A 47 -58.90 -9.17 21.64
CA THR A 47 -59.79 -8.82 20.52
C THR A 47 -59.06 -8.90 19.17
N ALA A 48 -57.76 -8.60 19.15
CA ALA A 48 -56.92 -8.65 17.95
C ALA A 48 -56.39 -10.07 17.62
N GLU A 49 -56.38 -10.99 18.59
CA GLU A 49 -55.80 -12.34 18.47
C GLU A 49 -56.39 -13.10 17.28
N ALA A 50 -57.70 -13.04 17.05
CA ALA A 50 -58.34 -13.70 15.91
C ALA A 50 -57.86 -13.19 14.54
N LEU A 51 -57.48 -11.92 14.45
CA LEU A 51 -56.89 -11.35 13.23
C LEU A 51 -55.43 -11.79 13.08
N ILE A 52 -54.68 -11.79 14.17
CA ILE A 52 -53.27 -12.19 14.20
C ILE A 52 -53.13 -13.68 13.90
N ASP A 53 -54.04 -14.52 14.38
CA ASP A 53 -54.10 -15.96 14.11
C ASP A 53 -54.35 -16.24 12.61
N ARG A 54 -55.25 -15.48 11.97
CA ARG A 54 -55.43 -15.55 10.51
C ARG A 54 -54.17 -15.17 9.74
N LEU A 55 -53.41 -14.20 10.23
CA LEU A 55 -52.13 -13.82 9.64
C LEU A 55 -51.07 -14.92 9.86
N TYR A 56 -50.99 -15.47 11.08
CA TYR A 56 -50.08 -16.56 11.43
C TYR A 56 -50.32 -17.82 10.60
N THR A 57 -51.58 -18.22 10.43
CA THR A 57 -51.97 -19.41 9.66
C THR A 57 -51.93 -19.18 8.14
N GLY A 58 -52.15 -17.95 7.68
CA GLY A 58 -52.12 -17.59 6.26
C GLY A 58 -50.71 -17.34 5.70
N LEU A 59 -49.70 -17.12 6.55
CA LEU A 59 -48.34 -16.83 6.12
C LEU A 59 -47.52 -18.13 5.99
N ALA A 60 -47.01 -18.42 4.79
CA ALA A 60 -46.19 -19.61 4.55
C ALA A 60 -44.98 -19.68 5.50
N LYS A 61 -44.72 -20.87 6.05
CA LYS A 61 -43.64 -21.19 7.02
C LYS A 61 -43.75 -20.54 8.39
N ALA A 62 -44.74 -19.69 8.66
CA ALA A 62 -44.90 -19.11 10.00
C ALA A 62 -45.18 -20.19 11.06
N GLN A 63 -45.97 -21.20 10.70
CA GLN A 63 -46.26 -22.35 11.57
C GLN A 63 -45.05 -23.27 11.79
N ASP A 64 -44.17 -23.38 10.81
CA ASP A 64 -42.92 -24.17 10.92
C ASP A 64 -41.88 -23.45 11.79
N THR A 65 -41.94 -22.12 11.86
CA THR A 65 -40.91 -21.27 12.50
C THR A 65 -41.28 -20.86 13.92
N PHE A 66 -42.56 -20.54 14.17
CA PHE A 66 -43.01 -20.03 15.47
C PHE A 66 -43.93 -21.05 16.15
N PRO A 67 -43.66 -21.41 17.42
CA PRO A 67 -44.44 -22.42 18.13
C PRO A 67 -45.88 -21.98 18.49
N SER A 68 -46.20 -20.69 18.37
CA SER A 68 -47.52 -20.14 18.66
C SER A 68 -47.81 -18.77 18.01
N VAL A 69 -49.08 -18.41 17.92
CA VAL A 69 -49.55 -17.06 17.52
C VAL A 69 -48.93 -15.96 18.39
N LYS A 70 -48.79 -16.19 19.71
CA LYS A 70 -48.18 -15.25 20.65
C LYS A 70 -46.70 -15.02 20.35
N SER A 71 -45.95 -16.09 20.06
CA SER A 71 -44.53 -15.95 19.67
C SER A 71 -44.38 -15.23 18.33
N PHE A 72 -45.24 -15.52 17.35
CA PHE A 72 -45.26 -14.82 16.06
C PHE A 72 -45.57 -13.33 16.26
N TYR A 73 -46.58 -13.00 17.05
CA TYR A 73 -46.93 -11.61 17.38
C TYR A 73 -45.78 -10.89 18.08
N SER A 74 -45.19 -11.50 19.11
CA SER A 74 -44.08 -10.90 19.86
C SER A 74 -42.89 -10.57 18.95
N TYR A 75 -42.57 -11.46 18.01
CA TYR A 75 -41.50 -11.23 17.05
C TYR A 75 -41.86 -10.10 16.06
N GLN A 76 -43.06 -10.15 15.47
CA GLN A 76 -43.49 -9.15 14.49
C GLN A 76 -43.78 -7.77 15.08
N PHE A 77 -44.09 -7.70 16.38
CA PHE A 77 -44.34 -6.46 17.09
C PHE A 77 -43.17 -5.47 16.94
N GLY A 78 -41.93 -5.96 17.13
CA GLY A 78 -40.73 -5.15 16.96
C GLY A 78 -40.57 -4.62 15.53
N ASN A 79 -40.85 -5.45 14.53
CA ASN A 79 -40.75 -5.06 13.11
C ASN A 79 -41.77 -3.98 12.73
N VAL A 80 -43.03 -4.14 13.17
CA VAL A 80 -44.11 -3.18 12.89
C VAL A 80 -43.89 -1.87 13.66
N LEU A 81 -43.34 -1.94 14.88
CA LEU A 81 -42.93 -0.77 15.66
C LEU A 81 -41.85 0.02 14.92
N GLY A 82 -40.81 -0.66 14.43
CA GLY A 82 -39.75 -0.08 13.61
C GLY A 82 -40.30 0.61 12.38
N LEU A 83 -41.14 -0.09 11.60
CA LEU A 83 -41.80 0.46 10.41
C LEU A 83 -42.55 1.77 10.73
N GLY A 84 -43.38 1.76 11.76
CA GLY A 84 -44.15 2.95 12.16
C GLY A 84 -43.27 4.12 12.58
N ALA A 85 -42.22 3.86 13.38
CA ALA A 85 -41.28 4.87 13.85
C ALA A 85 -40.46 5.49 12.70
N PHE A 86 -39.93 4.67 11.79
CA PHE A 86 -39.13 5.15 10.66
C PHE A 86 -39.97 5.89 9.61
N LEU A 87 -41.21 5.47 9.35
CA LEU A 87 -42.16 6.22 8.52
C LEU A 87 -42.43 7.62 9.10
N ALA A 88 -42.67 7.70 10.41
CA ALA A 88 -42.89 8.97 11.09
C ALA A 88 -41.63 9.86 11.07
N ALA A 89 -40.45 9.28 11.31
CA ALA A 89 -39.18 10.00 11.28
C ALA A 89 -38.84 10.53 9.87
N ALA A 90 -39.01 9.71 8.82
CA ALA A 90 -38.83 10.10 7.43
C ALA A 90 -39.78 11.23 7.04
N GLY A 91 -41.06 11.11 7.42
CA GLY A 91 -42.04 12.17 7.22
C GLY A 91 -41.68 13.48 7.94
N GLY A 92 -41.17 13.39 9.18
CA GLY A 92 -40.64 14.51 9.95
C GLY A 92 -39.44 15.20 9.29
N ILE A 93 -38.51 14.43 8.72
CA ILE A 93 -37.35 14.94 7.97
C ILE A 93 -37.81 15.67 6.70
N LEU A 94 -38.71 15.08 5.91
CA LEU A 94 -39.26 15.73 4.72
C LEU A 94 -40.00 17.02 5.08
N TRP A 95 -40.79 17.01 6.15
CA TRP A 95 -41.44 18.22 6.65
C TRP A 95 -40.42 19.30 7.08
N LEU A 96 -39.38 18.94 7.84
CA LEU A 96 -38.29 19.84 8.25
C LEU A 96 -37.50 20.38 7.05
N SER A 97 -37.31 19.59 5.99
CA SER A 97 -36.61 20.00 4.76
C SER A 97 -37.27 21.18 4.05
N THR A 98 -38.58 21.37 4.29
CA THR A 98 -39.33 22.48 3.72
C THR A 98 -39.26 23.76 4.56
N ARG A 99 -38.54 23.78 5.70
CA ARG A 99 -38.38 24.95 6.57
C ARG A 99 -37.01 25.61 6.39
N PRO A 100 -36.93 26.96 6.41
CA PRO A 100 -35.67 27.71 6.29
C PRO A 100 -34.91 27.77 7.62
N THR A 101 -34.89 26.68 8.38
CA THR A 101 -34.17 26.58 9.65
C THR A 101 -32.75 26.11 9.43
N VAL A 102 -31.78 26.75 10.09
CA VAL A 102 -30.36 26.45 9.94
C VAL A 102 -29.71 26.45 11.32
N ILE A 103 -28.87 25.46 11.60
CA ILE A 103 -28.10 25.34 12.84
C ILE A 103 -26.63 25.65 12.54
N GLY A 104 -25.96 26.38 13.44
CA GLY A 104 -24.53 26.69 13.37
C GLY A 104 -24.20 28.19 13.30
N ARG A 105 -22.93 28.53 13.59
CA ARG A 105 -22.40 29.92 13.54
C ARG A 105 -21.37 30.07 12.42
N GLY A 106 -21.39 31.21 11.74
CA GLY A 106 -20.43 31.54 10.68
C GLY A 106 -20.66 30.76 9.38
N ARG A 107 -19.59 30.18 8.82
CA ARG A 107 -19.61 29.45 7.53
C ARG A 107 -20.24 28.05 7.60
N TRP A 108 -20.47 27.52 8.80
CA TRP A 108 -21.01 26.17 9.03
C TRP A 108 -22.51 26.21 9.31
N LYS A 109 -23.26 26.74 8.34
CA LYS A 109 -24.73 26.84 8.40
C LYS A 109 -25.34 25.61 7.73
N VAL A 110 -25.74 24.63 8.54
CA VAL A 110 -26.30 23.36 8.04
C VAL A 110 -27.78 23.27 8.44
N PRO A 111 -28.69 22.98 7.50
CA PRO A 111 -30.09 22.69 7.83
C PRO A 111 -30.19 21.45 8.73
N PRO A 112 -30.97 21.46 9.82
CA PRO A 112 -31.03 20.36 10.80
C PRO A 112 -31.54 19.05 10.21
N TRP A 113 -32.34 19.10 9.14
CA TRP A 113 -32.86 17.90 8.49
C TRP A 113 -31.76 17.05 7.84
N GLN A 114 -30.61 17.64 7.46
CA GLN A 114 -29.52 16.91 6.82
C GLN A 114 -28.83 15.92 7.78
N PRO A 115 -28.30 16.33 8.95
CA PRO A 115 -27.74 15.38 9.91
C PRO A 115 -28.81 14.43 10.46
N LEU A 116 -30.06 14.88 10.65
CA LEU A 116 -31.15 14.00 11.09
C LEU A 116 -31.47 12.90 10.06
N ALA A 117 -31.46 13.22 8.76
CA ALA A 117 -31.64 12.23 7.71
C ALA A 117 -30.55 11.16 7.75
N ILE A 118 -29.29 11.58 7.90
CA ILE A 118 -28.15 10.66 8.03
C ILE A 118 -28.32 9.77 9.27
N ILE A 119 -28.65 10.35 10.42
CA ILE A 119 -28.84 9.61 11.67
C ILE A 119 -29.96 8.58 11.53
N VAL A 120 -31.12 8.96 10.98
CA VAL A 120 -32.26 8.03 10.81
C VAL A 120 -31.90 6.89 9.87
N ILE A 121 -31.22 7.17 8.74
CA ILE A 121 -30.75 6.13 7.81
C ILE A 121 -29.74 5.20 8.48
N LEU A 122 -28.79 5.75 9.26
CA LEU A 122 -27.80 4.95 9.98
C LEU A 122 -28.45 4.05 11.03
N ILE A 123 -29.42 4.55 11.78
CA ILE A 123 -30.13 3.77 12.80
C ILE A 123 -30.99 2.68 12.13
N ASP A 124 -31.68 2.99 11.03
CA ASP A 124 -32.48 2.01 10.27
C ASP A 124 -31.61 0.85 9.75
N LEU A 125 -30.52 1.20 9.05
CA LEU A 125 -29.56 0.20 8.55
C LEU A 125 -28.92 -0.59 9.70
N PHE A 126 -28.55 0.08 10.80
CA PHE A 126 -27.96 -0.59 11.96
C PHE A 126 -28.92 -1.58 12.59
N ILE A 127 -30.17 -1.20 12.87
CA ILE A 127 -31.19 -2.08 13.46
C ILE A 127 -31.49 -3.25 12.53
N ALA A 128 -31.62 -3.00 11.22
CA ALA A 128 -31.87 -4.05 10.25
C ALA A 128 -30.78 -5.12 10.21
N THR A 129 -29.53 -4.77 10.54
CA THR A 129 -28.38 -5.70 10.47
C THR A 129 -27.82 -6.13 11.83
N TYR A 130 -28.29 -5.55 12.94
CA TYR A 130 -27.66 -5.73 14.27
C TYR A 130 -27.63 -7.19 14.72
N ASP A 131 -28.70 -7.93 14.47
CA ASP A 131 -28.85 -9.36 14.81
C ASP A 131 -28.66 -10.28 13.59
N PHE A 132 -28.23 -9.75 12.43
CA PHE A 132 -27.93 -10.57 11.26
C PHE A 132 -26.74 -11.50 11.50
N ASN A 133 -25.82 -11.10 12.38
CA ASN A 133 -24.78 -11.99 12.88
C ASN A 133 -25.29 -12.63 14.18
N PRO A 134 -25.58 -13.96 14.20
CA PRO A 134 -25.98 -14.61 15.43
C PRO A 134 -24.89 -14.42 16.49
N ARG A 135 -25.27 -13.81 17.62
CA ARG A 135 -24.42 -13.77 18.81
C ARG A 135 -24.46 -15.16 19.45
N ALA A 136 -23.63 -16.06 18.94
CA ALA A 136 -23.21 -17.19 19.74
C ALA A 136 -22.47 -16.65 20.98
N ASP A 137 -22.70 -17.27 22.12
CA ASP A 137 -21.94 -16.97 23.32
C ASP A 137 -20.44 -17.21 23.04
N PRO A 138 -19.57 -16.18 23.14
CA PRO A 138 -18.14 -16.38 22.91
C PRO A 138 -17.53 -17.38 23.89
N ASP A 139 -18.16 -17.66 25.03
CA ASP A 139 -17.70 -18.67 25.99
C ASP A 139 -17.71 -20.08 25.36
N TRP A 140 -18.59 -20.34 24.38
CA TRP A 140 -18.57 -21.59 23.59
C TRP A 140 -17.33 -21.69 22.68
N LEU A 141 -16.63 -20.57 22.46
CA LEU A 141 -15.37 -20.55 21.74
C LEU A 141 -14.17 -20.98 22.62
N GLU A 142 -14.31 -21.01 23.95
CA GLU A 142 -13.24 -21.38 24.87
C GLU A 142 -13.13 -22.89 25.10
N TYR A 143 -14.24 -23.62 25.01
CA TYR A 143 -14.23 -25.07 25.20
C TYR A 143 -13.51 -25.79 24.05
N LYS A 144 -12.58 -26.67 24.43
CA LYS A 144 -11.77 -27.49 23.54
C LYS A 144 -11.87 -28.96 23.97
N PRO A 145 -12.43 -29.85 23.12
CA PRO A 145 -12.51 -31.28 23.41
C PRO A 145 -11.14 -31.93 23.61
N GLU A 146 -11.09 -33.01 24.40
CA GLU A 146 -9.85 -33.77 24.67
C GLU A 146 -9.26 -34.36 23.39
N SER A 147 -10.07 -35.01 22.55
CA SER A 147 -9.69 -35.49 21.22
C SER A 147 -9.06 -34.42 20.33
N VAL A 148 -9.61 -33.20 20.34
CA VAL A 148 -9.07 -32.06 19.58
C VAL A 148 -7.72 -31.61 20.15
N ALA A 149 -7.57 -31.55 21.47
CA ALA A 149 -6.30 -31.22 22.12
C ALA A 149 -5.23 -32.27 21.81
N TRP A 150 -5.61 -33.54 21.82
CA TRP A 150 -4.74 -34.65 21.47
C TRP A 150 -4.28 -34.57 20.01
N LEU A 151 -5.18 -34.32 19.07
CA LEU A 151 -4.84 -34.16 17.64
C LEU A 151 -3.90 -32.98 17.38
N GLN A 152 -4.09 -31.84 18.04
CA GLN A 152 -3.18 -30.71 17.93
C GLN A 152 -1.77 -31.05 18.45
N TRP A 153 -1.69 -31.74 19.59
CA TRP A 153 -0.41 -32.18 20.14
C TRP A 153 0.30 -33.15 19.17
N ARG A 154 -0.43 -34.07 18.55
CA ARG A 154 0.14 -34.95 17.51
C ARG A 154 0.63 -34.15 16.31
N MET A 155 -0.10 -33.14 15.86
CA MET A 155 0.28 -32.35 14.69
C MET A 155 1.50 -31.45 14.95
N GLU A 156 1.67 -30.97 16.17
CA GLU A 156 2.91 -30.29 16.60
C GLU A 156 4.11 -31.24 16.61
N ALA A 157 3.91 -32.50 17.01
CA ALA A 157 4.97 -33.50 17.10
C ALA A 157 5.34 -34.15 15.75
N GLU A 158 4.35 -34.39 14.88
CA GLU A 158 4.49 -35.18 13.65
C GLU A 158 4.57 -34.30 12.39
N GLY A 159 4.24 -33.01 12.51
CA GLY A 159 4.02 -32.12 11.38
C GLY A 159 2.59 -32.21 10.82
N PRO A 160 2.30 -31.49 9.72
CA PRO A 160 0.95 -31.39 9.18
C PRO A 160 0.46 -32.76 8.67
N PHE A 161 -0.70 -33.19 9.16
CA PHE A 161 -1.43 -34.36 8.65
C PHE A 161 -2.91 -34.04 8.42
N ARG A 162 -3.61 -34.86 7.65
CA ARG A 162 -5.07 -34.81 7.53
C ARG A 162 -5.79 -35.77 8.47
N ILE A 163 -7.01 -35.38 8.84
CA ILE A 163 -8.01 -36.21 9.49
C ILE A 163 -9.17 -36.50 8.53
N GLN A 164 -9.89 -37.60 8.79
CA GLN A 164 -11.16 -37.90 8.11
C GLN A 164 -12.18 -38.45 9.09
N ALA A 165 -13.44 -38.06 8.94
CA ALA A 165 -14.52 -38.62 9.76
C ALA A 165 -15.11 -39.89 9.14
N TYR A 166 -15.34 -40.89 9.98
CA TYR A 166 -16.13 -42.08 9.69
C TYR A 166 -17.43 -41.99 10.51
N ASN A 167 -18.58 -41.88 9.83
CA ASN A 167 -19.83 -41.41 10.40
C ASN A 167 -20.87 -42.54 10.50
N TRP A 168 -21.37 -42.77 11.72
CA TRP A 168 -22.46 -43.71 12.02
C TRP A 168 -23.83 -43.05 12.18
N GLY A 169 -23.90 -41.72 12.04
CA GLY A 169 -25.14 -40.95 12.10
C GLY A 169 -25.06 -39.74 13.03
N GLU A 170 -24.06 -39.67 13.92
CA GLU A 170 -23.90 -38.58 14.90
C GLU A 170 -22.97 -37.45 14.39
N GLU A 171 -22.36 -37.59 13.21
CA GLU A 171 -21.42 -36.62 12.64
C GLU A 171 -20.28 -36.23 13.62
N PRO A 172 -19.38 -37.16 13.99
CA PRO A 172 -18.44 -37.00 15.11
C PRO A 172 -17.55 -35.77 15.01
N LEU A 173 -17.26 -35.33 13.78
CA LEU A 173 -16.65 -34.03 13.52
C LEU A 173 -17.16 -33.50 12.17
N ASN A 174 -17.80 -32.33 12.19
CA ASN A 174 -18.17 -31.62 10.97
C ASN A 174 -16.91 -31.16 10.20
N ALA A 175 -16.94 -31.25 8.87
CA ALA A 175 -15.78 -30.95 8.00
C ALA A 175 -15.18 -29.56 8.27
N ASN A 176 -16.06 -28.59 8.50
CA ASN A 176 -15.72 -27.21 8.79
C ASN A 176 -15.55 -26.91 10.30
N SER A 177 -15.40 -27.91 11.17
CA SER A 177 -15.12 -27.68 12.59
C SER A 177 -13.61 -27.73 12.88
N GLY A 178 -12.84 -28.46 12.07
CA GLY A 178 -11.40 -28.63 12.25
C GLY A 178 -10.60 -27.32 12.15
N TRP A 179 -10.96 -26.42 11.22
CA TRP A 179 -10.26 -25.15 10.98
C TRP A 179 -10.11 -24.29 12.24
N ARG A 180 -11.13 -24.25 13.11
CA ARG A 180 -11.12 -23.46 14.36
C ARG A 180 -9.97 -23.88 15.27
N TYR A 181 -9.59 -25.15 15.18
CA TYR A 181 -8.52 -25.76 15.96
C TYR A 181 -7.26 -25.98 15.11
N GLY A 182 -7.17 -25.39 13.91
CA GLY A 182 -6.03 -25.61 13.01
C GLY A 182 -5.86 -27.07 12.58
N LEU A 183 -6.89 -27.92 12.70
CA LEU A 183 -6.89 -29.30 12.25
C LEU A 183 -7.21 -29.36 10.75
N HIS A 184 -6.38 -30.07 9.98
CA HIS A 184 -6.60 -30.21 8.54
C HIS A 184 -7.53 -31.38 8.25
N ASP A 185 -8.77 -31.10 7.84
CA ASP A 185 -9.72 -32.14 7.42
C ASP A 185 -9.55 -32.42 5.91
N VAL A 186 -9.55 -33.68 5.50
CA VAL A 186 -9.49 -34.04 4.06
C VAL A 186 -10.72 -33.57 3.31
N ARG A 187 -11.87 -33.39 3.97
CA ARG A 187 -13.07 -32.83 3.33
C ARG A 187 -12.94 -31.34 3.03
N GLY A 188 -11.97 -30.68 3.67
CA GLY A 188 -11.76 -29.23 3.57
C GLY A 188 -12.74 -28.42 4.43
N TYR A 189 -12.44 -27.14 4.55
CA TYR A 189 -13.28 -26.16 5.26
C TYR A 189 -14.25 -25.42 4.32
N ASP A 190 -13.89 -25.31 3.04
CA ASP A 190 -14.56 -24.41 2.11
C ASP A 190 -15.86 -24.98 1.55
N SER A 191 -16.88 -24.13 1.51
CA SER A 191 -18.11 -24.37 0.73
C SER A 191 -17.87 -24.36 -0.80
N LEU A 192 -16.66 -24.03 -1.25
CA LEU A 192 -16.28 -24.03 -2.65
C LEU A 192 -15.05 -24.92 -2.80
N PHE A 193 -15.23 -26.10 -3.40
CA PHE A 193 -14.15 -27.01 -3.78
C PHE A 193 -14.14 -27.21 -5.30
N SER A 194 -12.98 -27.57 -5.86
CA SER A 194 -12.87 -27.80 -7.29
C SER A 194 -13.63 -29.07 -7.68
N GLN A 195 -14.16 -29.09 -8.92
CA GLN A 195 -14.75 -30.31 -9.49
C GLN A 195 -13.74 -31.46 -9.50
N GLY A 196 -12.45 -31.16 -9.74
CA GLY A 196 -11.36 -32.13 -9.66
C GLY A 196 -11.21 -32.73 -8.27
N TYR A 197 -11.36 -31.93 -7.20
CA TYR A 197 -11.31 -32.44 -5.84
C TYR A 197 -12.51 -33.30 -5.48
N ALA A 198 -13.72 -32.89 -5.91
CA ALA A 198 -14.92 -33.72 -5.72
C ALA A 198 -14.81 -35.06 -6.46
N ALA A 199 -14.24 -35.06 -7.67
CA ALA A 199 -13.99 -36.29 -8.44
C ALA A 199 -12.96 -37.20 -7.77
N LEU A 200 -11.90 -36.63 -7.18
CA LEU A 200 -10.91 -37.35 -6.38
C LEU A 200 -11.55 -37.99 -5.13
N MET A 201 -12.29 -37.23 -4.34
CA MET A 201 -12.99 -37.76 -3.15
C MET A 201 -14.07 -38.78 -3.52
N GLY A 202 -14.66 -38.66 -4.71
CA GLY A 202 -15.57 -39.63 -5.30
C GLY A 202 -14.93 -40.98 -5.63
N GLN A 203 -13.60 -41.07 -5.74
CA GLN A 203 -12.89 -42.36 -5.86
C GLN A 203 -12.95 -43.15 -4.55
N ILE A 204 -12.92 -42.45 -3.40
CA ILE A 204 -12.90 -43.05 -2.06
C ILE A 204 -14.31 -43.48 -1.64
N ALA A 205 -15.27 -42.57 -1.74
CA ALA A 205 -16.66 -42.80 -1.33
C ALA A 205 -17.64 -41.92 -2.11
N PRO A 206 -18.91 -42.34 -2.28
CA PRO A 206 -19.94 -41.53 -2.90
C PRO A 206 -20.11 -40.16 -2.22
N GLN A 207 -20.22 -39.09 -3.01
CA GLN A 207 -20.36 -37.71 -2.55
C GLN A 207 -21.80 -37.23 -2.75
N GLY A 208 -22.69 -37.54 -1.81
CA GLY A 208 -24.09 -37.09 -1.81
C GLY A 208 -24.28 -35.66 -1.28
N GLY A 209 -23.30 -35.12 -0.55
CA GLY A 209 -23.31 -33.78 0.04
C GLY A 209 -23.03 -32.63 -0.93
N LEU A 210 -22.79 -32.88 -2.21
CA LEU A 210 -22.41 -31.85 -3.18
C LEU A 210 -23.49 -30.77 -3.37
N ASP A 211 -24.78 -31.13 -3.30
CA ASP A 211 -25.90 -30.17 -3.35
C ASP A 211 -25.91 -29.20 -2.16
N HIS A 212 -25.20 -29.56 -1.09
CA HIS A 212 -25.01 -28.75 0.11
C HIS A 212 -23.61 -28.14 0.17
N ASN A 213 -22.86 -28.14 -0.93
CA ASN A 213 -21.52 -27.57 -1.01
C ASN A 213 -20.56 -28.17 0.03
N ARG A 214 -20.60 -29.50 0.23
CA ARG A 214 -19.69 -30.22 1.13
C ARG A 214 -19.16 -31.53 0.52
N ILE A 215 -17.91 -31.85 0.84
CA ILE A 215 -17.35 -33.21 0.69
C ILE A 215 -17.79 -34.03 1.90
N ASP A 216 -18.28 -35.25 1.65
CA ASP A 216 -18.85 -36.11 2.67
C ASP A 216 -17.79 -36.81 3.54
N SER A 217 -18.20 -37.18 4.75
CA SER A 217 -17.50 -38.21 5.54
C SER A 217 -17.65 -39.58 4.89
N ILE A 218 -16.82 -40.53 5.32
CA ILE A 218 -17.06 -41.93 5.00
C ILE A 218 -18.23 -42.39 5.87
N TYR A 219 -19.32 -42.87 5.25
CA TYR A 219 -20.47 -43.39 5.98
C TYR A 219 -20.29 -44.87 6.33
N TYR A 220 -20.88 -45.31 7.44
CA TYR A 220 -20.80 -46.69 7.93
C TYR A 220 -21.24 -47.77 6.93
N ASN A 221 -22.04 -47.40 5.93
CA ASN A 221 -22.52 -48.31 4.88
C ASN A 221 -21.50 -48.51 3.73
N ASN A 222 -20.34 -47.86 3.79
CA ASN A 222 -19.23 -48.05 2.87
C ASN A 222 -17.91 -48.33 3.62
N PRO A 223 -17.80 -49.46 4.35
CA PRO A 223 -16.58 -49.79 5.09
C PRO A 223 -15.38 -50.07 4.16
N GLN A 224 -15.61 -50.41 2.89
CA GLN A 224 -14.53 -50.64 1.92
C GLN A 224 -13.71 -49.38 1.62
N ALA A 225 -14.31 -48.19 1.78
CA ALA A 225 -13.60 -46.92 1.63
C ALA A 225 -12.47 -46.74 2.65
N LEU A 226 -12.53 -47.41 3.80
CA LEU A 226 -11.45 -47.43 4.79
C LEU A 226 -10.24 -48.23 4.30
N ALA A 227 -10.40 -49.08 3.29
CA ALA A 227 -9.29 -49.78 2.63
C ALA A 227 -8.72 -48.99 1.45
N ASP A 228 -9.29 -47.84 1.09
CA ASP A 228 -8.91 -47.10 -0.11
C ASP A 228 -7.53 -46.42 0.06
N PRO A 229 -6.56 -46.71 -0.81
CA PRO A 229 -5.21 -46.14 -0.71
C PRO A 229 -5.15 -44.62 -0.90
N TRP A 230 -6.17 -43.98 -1.48
CA TRP A 230 -6.21 -42.52 -1.58
C TRP A 230 -6.20 -41.84 -0.21
N LEU A 231 -6.68 -42.52 0.85
CA LEU A 231 -6.54 -42.03 2.22
C LEU A 231 -5.06 -41.89 2.60
N ASP A 232 -4.21 -42.83 2.16
CA ASP A 232 -2.77 -42.80 2.42
C ASP A 232 -2.11 -41.67 1.62
N PHE A 233 -2.41 -41.56 0.33
CA PHE A 233 -1.90 -40.51 -0.57
C PHE A 233 -2.28 -39.10 -0.15
N LEU A 234 -3.48 -38.93 0.38
CA LEU A 234 -3.96 -37.65 0.87
C LEU A 234 -3.44 -37.34 2.27
N ASN A 235 -2.56 -38.19 2.81
CA ASN A 235 -1.94 -38.01 4.12
C ASN A 235 -3.00 -37.98 5.24
N VAL A 236 -4.04 -38.82 5.10
CA VAL A 236 -5.05 -39.04 6.15
C VAL A 236 -4.45 -39.96 7.22
N ARG A 237 -3.91 -39.35 8.27
CA ARG A 237 -3.24 -40.06 9.37
C ARG A 237 -4.20 -40.54 10.45
N TYR A 238 -5.31 -39.84 10.66
CA TYR A 238 -6.27 -40.19 11.71
C TYR A 238 -7.71 -40.25 11.20
N ILE A 239 -8.40 -41.34 11.54
CA ILE A 239 -9.84 -41.51 11.34
C ILE A 239 -10.57 -41.25 12.65
N ILE A 240 -11.55 -40.34 12.63
CA ILE A 240 -12.37 -39.97 13.78
C ILE A 240 -13.76 -40.58 13.60
N THR A 241 -14.24 -41.30 14.61
CA THR A 241 -15.52 -42.02 14.55
C THR A 241 -16.29 -41.93 15.86
N ASP A 242 -17.61 -41.85 15.77
CA ASP A 242 -18.57 -41.92 16.87
C ASP A 242 -18.73 -43.36 17.39
N TRP A 243 -18.35 -44.36 16.59
CA TRP A 243 -18.47 -45.78 16.92
C TRP A 243 -17.18 -46.58 16.71
N LEU A 244 -17.09 -47.78 17.30
CA LEU A 244 -15.99 -48.71 17.00
C LEU A 244 -16.08 -49.17 15.54
N ILE A 245 -14.96 -49.16 14.82
CA ILE A 245 -14.84 -49.91 13.57
C ILE A 245 -15.03 -51.39 13.92
N ARG A 246 -15.97 -52.09 13.28
CA ARG A 246 -16.41 -53.40 13.74
C ARG A 246 -15.26 -54.41 13.64
N GLU A 247 -15.22 -55.38 14.55
CA GLU A 247 -14.20 -56.45 14.50
C GLU A 247 -14.28 -57.27 13.20
N GLU A 248 -15.48 -57.38 12.61
CA GLU A 248 -15.71 -58.03 11.30
C GLU A 248 -15.06 -57.27 10.13
N ASP A 249 -14.85 -55.95 10.26
CA ASP A 249 -14.11 -55.14 9.29
C ASP A 249 -12.58 -55.26 9.49
N ASN A 250 -12.14 -55.96 10.54
CA ASN A 250 -10.75 -56.22 10.91
C ASN A 250 -9.84 -54.98 10.77
N PRO A 251 -10.02 -53.93 11.60
CA PRO A 251 -9.28 -52.67 11.48
C PRO A 251 -7.76 -52.87 11.50
N ALA A 252 -7.26 -53.86 12.23
CA ALA A 252 -5.83 -54.21 12.25
C ALA A 252 -5.34 -54.80 10.92
N ALA A 253 -6.15 -55.63 10.25
CA ALA A 253 -5.85 -56.12 8.90
C ALA A 253 -6.06 -55.06 7.81
N LEU A 254 -6.91 -54.05 8.08
CA LEU A 254 -6.92 -52.85 7.28
C LEU A 254 -5.64 -52.06 7.51
N GLY A 255 -5.05 -51.99 8.70
CA GLY A 255 -3.83 -51.17 8.95
C GLY A 255 -4.13 -49.94 9.81
N TYR A 256 -5.25 -49.97 10.53
CA TYR A 256 -5.63 -48.99 11.54
C TYR A 256 -5.35 -49.49 12.95
N ARG A 257 -4.88 -48.57 13.80
CA ARG A 257 -4.67 -48.80 15.23
C ARG A 257 -5.45 -47.80 16.06
N LEU A 258 -6.28 -48.26 16.99
CA LEU A 258 -6.93 -47.37 17.95
C LEU A 258 -5.87 -46.70 18.85
N VAL A 259 -5.84 -45.37 18.86
CA VAL A 259 -4.80 -44.58 19.56
C VAL A 259 -5.35 -43.62 20.60
N HIS A 260 -6.63 -43.25 20.49
CA HIS A 260 -7.29 -42.39 21.47
C HIS A 260 -8.79 -42.69 21.56
N THR A 261 -9.36 -42.50 22.74
CA THR A 261 -10.80 -42.64 23.01
C THR A 261 -11.18 -41.66 24.10
N ASP A 262 -12.18 -40.83 23.82
CA ASP A 262 -12.80 -39.96 24.82
C ASP A 262 -14.31 -40.27 24.95
N ALA A 263 -15.05 -39.43 25.67
CA ALA A 263 -16.49 -39.63 25.92
C ALA A 263 -17.37 -39.52 24.66
N GLY A 264 -16.87 -38.89 23.59
CA GLY A 264 -17.64 -38.62 22.37
C GLY A 264 -17.13 -39.31 21.12
N VAL A 265 -15.82 -39.52 20.99
CA VAL A 265 -15.20 -40.05 19.77
C VAL A 265 -14.07 -41.04 20.04
N ARG A 266 -13.79 -41.85 19.03
CA ARG A 266 -12.62 -42.73 18.94
C ARG A 266 -11.77 -42.31 17.76
N ILE A 267 -10.45 -42.39 17.94
CA ILE A 267 -9.47 -42.01 16.92
C ILE A 267 -8.59 -43.20 16.60
N TYR A 268 -8.57 -43.57 15.32
CA TYR A 268 -7.72 -44.61 14.76
C TYR A 268 -6.58 -43.98 13.95
N GLU A 269 -5.35 -44.40 14.20
CA GLU A 269 -4.18 -44.04 13.39
C GLU A 269 -4.10 -44.95 12.17
N ASN A 270 -3.94 -44.34 11.00
CA ASN A 270 -3.59 -45.01 9.75
C ASN A 270 -2.08 -45.22 9.68
N LEU A 271 -1.64 -46.48 9.74
CA LEU A 271 -0.22 -46.81 9.76
C LEU A 271 0.45 -46.62 8.40
N ASP A 272 -0.33 -46.66 7.32
CA ASP A 272 0.14 -46.60 5.94
C ASP A 272 0.12 -45.17 5.36
N ALA A 273 -0.34 -44.18 6.14
CA ALA A 273 -0.47 -42.81 5.67
C ALA A 273 0.88 -42.21 5.23
N LEU A 274 0.92 -41.73 3.98
CA LEU A 274 2.10 -41.06 3.42
C LEU A 274 2.31 -39.68 4.06
N PRO A 275 3.55 -39.15 4.01
CA PRO A 275 3.83 -37.77 4.40
C PRO A 275 3.01 -36.76 3.58
N ARG A 276 2.82 -35.55 4.13
CA ARG A 276 2.11 -34.46 3.44
C ARG A 276 2.77 -34.03 2.13
N ALA A 277 4.10 -34.11 2.08
CA ALA A 277 4.91 -33.83 0.91
C ALA A 277 5.95 -34.94 0.73
N TYR A 278 6.15 -35.37 -0.50
CA TYR A 278 7.03 -36.50 -0.80
C TYR A 278 7.58 -36.45 -2.23
N THR A 279 8.65 -37.19 -2.49
CA THR A 279 9.27 -37.28 -3.82
C THR A 279 9.07 -38.65 -4.47
N LEU A 280 8.98 -38.65 -5.80
CA LEU A 280 8.87 -39.83 -6.66
C LEU A 280 9.82 -39.70 -7.87
N PRO A 281 10.59 -40.73 -8.28
CA PRO A 281 11.46 -40.66 -9.45
C PRO A 281 10.73 -40.38 -10.76
N VAL A 282 11.37 -39.65 -11.68
CA VAL A 282 10.85 -39.41 -13.04
C VAL A 282 11.18 -40.62 -13.93
N PRO A 283 10.21 -41.29 -14.56
CA PRO A 283 10.50 -42.44 -15.42
C PRO A 283 11.20 -42.03 -16.73
N ASP A 284 12.23 -42.79 -17.13
CA ASP A 284 13.14 -42.56 -18.28
C ASP A 284 12.48 -42.52 -19.67
N ASN A 285 11.19 -42.87 -19.82
CA ASN A 285 10.61 -43.23 -21.12
C ASN A 285 10.01 -42.07 -21.93
N GLY A 286 10.30 -40.80 -21.64
CA GLY A 286 10.03 -39.70 -22.58
C GLY A 286 8.59 -39.55 -23.07
N VAL A 287 7.58 -40.07 -22.37
CA VAL A 287 6.17 -39.80 -22.70
C VAL A 287 5.96 -38.31 -22.47
N ALA A 288 5.79 -37.59 -23.58
CA ALA A 288 5.56 -36.17 -23.59
C ALA A 288 4.29 -35.85 -22.78
N TYR A 289 4.51 -35.25 -21.61
CA TYR A 289 3.46 -34.70 -20.76
C TYR A 289 2.76 -33.56 -21.52
N GLN A 290 1.46 -33.69 -21.81
CA GLN A 290 0.65 -32.59 -22.32
C GLN A 290 0.03 -31.82 -21.14
N PRO A 291 0.22 -30.49 -21.04
CA PRO A 291 -0.48 -29.67 -20.07
C PRO A 291 -2.00 -29.77 -20.29
N GLY A 292 -2.76 -30.16 -19.25
CA GLY A 292 -4.23 -30.20 -19.29
C GLY A 292 -4.86 -31.59 -19.18
N GLU A 293 -4.08 -32.66 -19.25
CA GLU A 293 -4.52 -34.02 -18.93
C GLU A 293 -3.79 -34.44 -17.64
N GLY A 294 -4.50 -34.41 -16.50
CA GLY A 294 -3.90 -34.63 -15.18
C GLY A 294 -3.11 -35.93 -15.10
N CYS A 295 -1.90 -35.88 -14.54
CA CYS A 295 -1.05 -37.04 -14.37
C CYS A 295 -1.73 -38.03 -13.41
N LEU A 296 -2.21 -39.17 -13.88
CA LEU A 296 -2.67 -40.25 -13.01
C LEU A 296 -1.52 -41.23 -12.81
N PHE A 297 -1.01 -41.42 -11.59
CA PHE A 297 -0.32 -42.68 -11.30
C PHE A 297 -1.41 -43.76 -11.29
N GLU A 298 -1.52 -44.55 -12.37
CA GLU A 298 -2.45 -45.68 -12.46
C GLU A 298 -2.13 -46.68 -11.34
N SER A 299 -3.03 -46.77 -10.35
CA SER A 299 -2.97 -47.73 -9.27
C SER A 299 -3.49 -49.09 -9.74
N ALA A 300 -2.64 -50.11 -9.81
CA ALA A 300 -3.09 -51.50 -9.95
C ALA A 300 -3.33 -52.10 -8.56
N VAL A 301 -4.59 -52.13 -8.11
CA VAL A 301 -5.00 -52.86 -6.91
C VAL A 301 -4.86 -54.37 -7.16
N ARG A 302 -4.04 -55.08 -6.37
CA ARG A 302 -4.04 -56.55 -6.37
C ARG A 302 -5.21 -57.04 -5.51
N PRO A 303 -6.10 -57.93 -6.00
CA PRO A 303 -7.25 -58.43 -5.24
C PRO A 303 -6.91 -59.20 -3.95
N GLU A 304 -5.65 -59.61 -3.76
CA GLU A 304 -5.22 -60.51 -2.69
C GLU A 304 -4.64 -59.76 -1.46
N GLU A 305 -4.32 -58.46 -1.57
CA GLU A 305 -3.83 -57.60 -0.47
C GLU A 305 -4.34 -56.15 -0.64
N PRO A 306 -5.45 -55.74 0.00
CA PRO A 306 -6.16 -54.49 -0.32
C PRO A 306 -5.42 -53.18 0.04
N ARG A 307 -4.29 -53.24 0.76
CA ARG A 307 -3.57 -52.07 1.31
C ARG A 307 -2.15 -51.87 0.79
N HIS A 308 -1.58 -52.83 0.07
CA HIS A 308 -0.25 -52.69 -0.52
C HIS A 308 -0.36 -52.33 -2.01
N LEU A 309 -0.37 -51.02 -2.32
CA LEU A 309 -0.20 -50.57 -3.71
C LEU A 309 1.28 -50.62 -4.14
N THR A 310 1.53 -51.28 -5.26
CA THR A 310 2.81 -51.26 -6.00
C THR A 310 2.75 -50.12 -7.03
N TYR A 311 3.72 -49.20 -7.05
CA TYR A 311 3.79 -48.12 -8.04
C TYR A 311 4.37 -48.62 -9.38
N PHE A 312 3.78 -48.22 -10.51
CA PHE A 312 4.33 -48.42 -11.87
C PHE A 312 4.29 -47.09 -12.66
N PRO A 313 5.21 -46.89 -13.63
CA PRO A 313 5.10 -47.45 -14.98
C PRO A 313 5.93 -48.73 -15.13
N PRO A 314 5.63 -49.62 -16.09
CA PRO A 314 6.20 -50.96 -16.11
C PRO A 314 7.70 -50.91 -16.42
N ILE A 315 8.52 -50.98 -15.37
CA ILE A 315 9.86 -51.54 -15.46
C ILE A 315 10.01 -52.52 -14.29
N ASN A 316 9.86 -53.81 -14.59
CA ASN A 316 10.28 -54.95 -13.75
C ASN A 316 9.59 -55.24 -12.40
N GLY A 317 8.44 -54.65 -12.09
CA GLY A 317 7.61 -55.13 -10.97
C GLY A 317 8.13 -54.82 -9.55
N ALA A 318 9.05 -53.87 -9.42
CA ALA A 318 9.60 -53.45 -8.13
C ALA A 318 8.89 -52.18 -7.61
N CYS A 319 8.51 -52.18 -6.31
CA CYS A 319 8.04 -50.97 -5.63
C CYS A 319 9.16 -49.92 -5.56
N ILE A 320 8.90 -48.71 -6.05
CA ILE A 320 9.77 -47.57 -5.78
C ILE A 320 9.31 -46.93 -4.45
N PRO A 321 10.18 -46.84 -3.43
CA PRO A 321 9.81 -46.25 -2.15
C PRO A 321 9.65 -44.73 -2.27
N VAL A 322 8.55 -44.22 -1.72
CA VAL A 322 8.30 -42.78 -1.58
C VAL A 322 9.27 -42.18 -0.55
N GLN A 323 9.94 -41.07 -0.86
CA GLN A 323 10.78 -40.38 0.12
C GLN A 323 10.07 -39.15 0.70
N PRO A 324 9.98 -38.99 2.03
CA PRO A 324 9.39 -37.81 2.66
C PRO A 324 10.16 -36.53 2.34
N ALA A 325 9.43 -35.45 2.05
CA ALA A 325 9.99 -34.10 1.95
C ALA A 325 9.52 -33.25 3.14
N ALA A 326 10.43 -32.47 3.73
CA ALA A 326 10.16 -31.77 4.97
C ALA A 326 9.48 -30.43 4.71
N ILE A 327 8.25 -30.25 5.22
CA ILE A 327 7.57 -28.96 5.20
C ILE A 327 8.14 -28.07 6.30
N THR A 328 8.79 -26.98 5.91
CA THR A 328 9.42 -26.03 6.84
C THR A 328 8.49 -24.89 7.24
N GLN A 329 7.51 -24.56 6.38
CA GLN A 329 6.50 -23.55 6.64
C GLN A 329 5.20 -23.94 5.92
N TYR A 330 4.06 -23.77 6.61
CA TYR A 330 2.74 -24.09 6.07
C TYR A 330 1.75 -22.97 6.45
N ASP A 331 1.46 -22.10 5.50
CA ASP A 331 0.48 -21.01 5.59
C ASP A 331 -0.61 -21.17 4.52
N ASP A 332 -1.74 -20.49 4.68
CA ASP A 332 -2.91 -20.58 3.77
C ASP A 332 -2.57 -20.27 2.30
N THR A 333 -1.62 -19.37 2.07
CA THR A 333 -1.24 -18.91 0.72
C THR A 333 0.19 -19.30 0.34
N GLU A 334 0.95 -19.91 1.24
CA GLU A 334 2.36 -20.22 1.01
C GLU A 334 2.77 -21.52 1.74
N VAL A 335 3.42 -22.43 1.03
CA VAL A 335 3.99 -23.66 1.61
C VAL A 335 5.44 -23.78 1.17
N ARG A 336 6.36 -23.95 2.14
CA ARG A 336 7.79 -24.16 1.87
C ARG A 336 8.19 -25.59 2.23
N ILE A 337 8.92 -26.23 1.32
CA ILE A 337 9.28 -27.63 1.40
C ILE A 337 10.77 -27.77 1.08
N ASP A 338 11.51 -28.39 1.98
CA ASP A 338 12.90 -28.78 1.73
C ASP A 338 12.94 -30.22 1.21
N ALA A 339 13.65 -30.41 0.10
CA ALA A 339 13.87 -31.71 -0.52
C ALA A 339 15.37 -31.91 -0.80
N LEU A 340 15.89 -33.09 -0.40
CA LEU A 340 17.22 -33.56 -0.78
C LEU A 340 17.04 -34.67 -1.80
N ILE A 341 17.66 -34.51 -2.96
CA ILE A 341 17.31 -35.26 -4.15
C ILE A 341 18.59 -35.75 -4.84
N ASP A 342 18.67 -37.06 -5.10
CA ASP A 342 19.84 -37.69 -5.72
C ASP A 342 19.67 -37.96 -7.23
N GLU A 343 18.43 -37.94 -7.73
CA GLU A 343 18.04 -38.21 -9.13
C GLU A 343 16.91 -37.26 -9.58
N ASP A 344 16.52 -37.24 -10.85
CA ASP A 344 15.37 -36.43 -11.26
C ASP A 344 14.08 -36.96 -10.60
N VAL A 345 13.38 -36.11 -9.84
CA VAL A 345 12.15 -36.49 -9.12
C VAL A 345 11.00 -35.50 -9.33
N TRP A 346 9.79 -35.98 -9.14
CA TRP A 346 8.62 -35.18 -8.81
C TRP A 346 8.55 -34.95 -7.31
N LEU A 347 8.55 -33.70 -6.87
CA LEU A 347 8.09 -33.32 -5.53
C LEU A 347 6.58 -33.10 -5.59
N ILE A 348 5.84 -33.87 -4.80
CA ILE A 348 4.39 -33.83 -4.71
C ILE A 348 3.98 -33.30 -3.34
N LEU A 349 3.12 -32.29 -3.35
CA LEU A 349 2.41 -31.80 -2.19
C LEU A 349 0.97 -32.29 -2.28
N ALA A 350 0.49 -32.99 -1.26
CA ALA A 350 -0.87 -33.55 -1.22
C ALA A 350 -1.98 -32.49 -1.03
N ASP A 351 -1.77 -31.27 -1.50
CA ASP A 351 -2.73 -30.16 -1.50
C ASP A 351 -3.32 -29.93 -2.88
N ASN A 352 -4.51 -29.34 -2.89
CA ASN A 352 -5.29 -29.15 -4.10
C ASN A 352 -4.63 -28.21 -5.11
N TYR A 353 -4.47 -28.67 -6.34
CA TYR A 353 -4.16 -27.82 -7.48
C TYR A 353 -5.32 -26.87 -7.77
N ALA A 354 -4.99 -25.62 -8.07
CA ALA A 354 -5.93 -24.61 -8.56
C ALA A 354 -5.18 -23.59 -9.42
N GLU A 355 -5.86 -23.02 -10.41
CA GLU A 355 -5.33 -21.91 -11.20
C GLU A 355 -4.98 -20.73 -10.27
N GLY A 356 -3.72 -20.32 -10.27
CA GLY A 356 -3.20 -19.26 -9.40
C GLY A 356 -2.12 -19.71 -8.42
N TRP A 357 -1.94 -21.00 -8.19
CA TRP A 357 -0.73 -21.49 -7.52
C TRP A 357 0.48 -21.36 -8.45
N ARG A 358 1.60 -20.93 -7.90
CA ARG A 358 2.91 -20.85 -8.56
C ARG A 358 3.94 -21.55 -7.69
N ALA A 359 4.99 -22.08 -8.28
CA ALA A 359 6.09 -22.70 -7.55
C ALA A 359 7.40 -21.98 -7.83
N PHE A 360 8.22 -21.83 -6.80
CA PHE A 360 9.55 -21.26 -6.87
C PHE A 360 10.53 -22.22 -6.23
N VAL A 361 11.75 -22.27 -6.74
CA VAL A 361 12.81 -23.14 -6.24
C VAL A 361 14.08 -22.34 -6.00
N LYS A 362 14.81 -22.68 -4.94
CA LYS A 362 16.16 -22.18 -4.68
C LYS A 362 17.04 -23.26 -4.06
N PRO A 363 18.37 -23.20 -4.22
CA PRO A 363 19.26 -24.07 -3.48
C PRO A 363 19.06 -23.89 -1.98
N LYS A 364 19.10 -25.00 -1.23
CA LYS A 364 18.84 -24.99 0.20
C LYS A 364 19.87 -24.13 0.94
N GLY A 365 19.39 -23.14 1.70
CA GLY A 365 20.22 -22.21 2.48
C GLY A 365 20.55 -20.89 1.79
N GLU A 366 20.25 -20.76 0.49
CA GLU A 366 20.37 -19.48 -0.22
C GLU A 366 19.24 -18.50 0.17
N PRO A 367 19.47 -17.19 0.08
CA PRO A 367 18.46 -16.17 0.36
C PRO A 367 17.29 -16.20 -0.65
N ASP A 368 16.15 -15.58 -0.28
CA ASP A 368 14.90 -15.63 -1.07
C ASP A 368 15.01 -14.91 -2.44
N ASP A 369 16.07 -14.13 -2.68
CA ASP A 369 16.37 -13.49 -3.97
C ASP A 369 17.04 -14.43 -4.99
N ALA A 370 17.48 -15.63 -4.57
CA ALA A 370 17.95 -16.68 -5.45
C ALA A 370 16.82 -17.60 -5.98
N GLU A 371 15.56 -17.24 -5.74
CA GLU A 371 14.42 -18.03 -6.18
C GLU A 371 14.16 -17.90 -7.69
N GLU A 372 14.02 -19.04 -8.36
CA GLU A 372 13.58 -19.12 -9.74
C GLU A 372 12.18 -19.75 -9.81
N GLU A 373 11.33 -19.24 -10.71
CA GLU A 373 10.01 -19.83 -10.92
C GLU A 373 10.12 -21.15 -11.69
N ILE A 374 9.40 -22.17 -11.23
CA ILE A 374 9.35 -23.48 -11.87
C ILE A 374 7.92 -23.88 -12.21
N ASP A 375 7.76 -24.67 -13.28
CA ASP A 375 6.46 -25.12 -13.75
C ASP A 375 5.75 -25.98 -12.70
N LEU A 376 4.56 -25.51 -12.30
CA LEU A 376 3.65 -26.24 -11.43
C LEU A 376 2.74 -27.14 -12.26
N ALA A 377 2.74 -28.44 -11.98
CA ALA A 377 1.86 -29.41 -12.62
C ALA A 377 0.73 -29.86 -11.68
N GLN A 378 -0.41 -30.16 -12.28
CA GLN A 378 -1.49 -30.92 -11.65
C GLN A 378 -1.15 -32.41 -11.74
N VAL A 379 -0.94 -33.05 -10.60
CA VAL A 379 -0.61 -34.48 -10.47
C VAL A 379 -1.70 -35.19 -9.66
N ASN A 380 -1.90 -36.49 -9.87
CA ASN A 380 -2.85 -37.33 -9.13
C ASN A 380 -4.25 -36.74 -9.05
N LEU A 381 -4.85 -36.52 -10.22
CA LEU A 381 -6.15 -35.86 -10.43
C LEU A 381 -6.21 -34.39 -10.01
N ASN A 382 -5.75 -34.01 -8.82
CA ASN A 382 -5.97 -32.67 -8.28
C ASN A 382 -4.89 -32.23 -7.28
N LEU A 383 -3.71 -32.84 -7.24
CA LEU A 383 -2.60 -32.47 -6.35
C LEU A 383 -1.56 -31.59 -7.04
N ARG A 384 -0.68 -30.96 -6.26
CA ARG A 384 0.40 -30.09 -6.78
C ARG A 384 1.71 -30.87 -6.91
N GLY A 385 2.35 -30.77 -8.07
CA GLY A 385 3.66 -31.38 -8.31
C GLY A 385 4.62 -30.44 -9.03
N VAL A 386 5.92 -30.54 -8.71
CA VAL A 386 7.02 -29.89 -9.45
C VAL A 386 8.12 -30.88 -9.76
N LYS A 387 8.78 -30.74 -10.90
CA LYS A 387 9.96 -31.56 -11.24
C LYS A 387 11.21 -30.90 -10.67
N LEU A 388 12.09 -31.68 -10.07
CA LEU A 388 13.31 -31.19 -9.47
C LEU A 388 14.49 -32.04 -9.93
N PRO A 389 15.61 -31.41 -10.35
CA PRO A 389 16.84 -32.13 -10.63
C PRO A 389 17.58 -32.52 -9.33
N PRO A 390 18.59 -33.40 -9.42
CA PRO A 390 19.47 -33.73 -8.30
C PRO A 390 20.00 -32.47 -7.59
N GLY A 391 19.89 -32.44 -6.27
CA GLY A 391 20.33 -31.31 -5.45
C GLY A 391 19.60 -31.19 -4.12
N ALA A 392 20.03 -30.22 -3.32
CA ALA A 392 19.33 -29.80 -2.11
C ALA A 392 18.53 -28.54 -2.42
N TRP A 393 17.21 -28.64 -2.39
CA TRP A 393 16.30 -27.59 -2.83
C TRP A 393 15.34 -27.18 -1.72
N THR A 394 14.99 -25.89 -1.70
CA THR A 394 13.82 -25.37 -1.01
C THR A 394 12.81 -24.94 -2.07
N VAL A 395 11.63 -25.56 -2.07
CA VAL A 395 10.52 -25.25 -2.97
C VAL A 395 9.45 -24.46 -2.22
N ARG A 396 9.01 -23.36 -2.80
CA ARG A 396 7.96 -22.48 -2.27
C ARG A 396 6.76 -22.48 -3.20
N PHE A 397 5.66 -23.06 -2.77
CA PHE A 397 4.36 -22.94 -3.42
C PHE A 397 3.67 -21.69 -2.92
N LYS A 398 3.22 -20.80 -3.81
CA LYS A 398 2.52 -19.57 -3.45
C LYS A 398 1.24 -19.38 -4.25
N TYR A 399 0.14 -19.11 -3.57
CA TYR A 399 -1.13 -18.79 -4.21
C TYR A 399 -1.21 -17.30 -4.53
N SER A 400 -1.30 -16.97 -5.82
CA SER A 400 -1.46 -15.61 -6.33
C SER A 400 -2.36 -15.60 -7.57
N PRO A 401 -3.68 -15.75 -7.40
CA PRO A 401 -4.60 -15.88 -8.53
C PRO A 401 -4.71 -14.57 -9.33
N PRO A 402 -4.78 -14.65 -10.68
CA PRO A 402 -4.94 -13.47 -11.53
C PRO A 402 -6.21 -12.67 -11.21
N SER A 403 -7.29 -13.33 -10.77
CA SER A 403 -8.54 -12.66 -10.38
C SER A 403 -8.35 -11.68 -9.22
N PHE A 404 -7.57 -12.07 -8.20
CA PHE A 404 -7.24 -11.20 -7.06
C PHE A 404 -6.35 -10.04 -7.51
N GLN A 405 -5.38 -10.30 -8.37
CA GLN A 405 -4.49 -9.28 -8.93
C GLN A 405 -5.26 -8.24 -9.77
N VAL A 406 -6.14 -8.70 -10.68
CA VAL A 406 -7.00 -7.83 -11.51
C VAL A 406 -8.03 -7.09 -10.66
N GLY A 407 -8.65 -7.76 -9.69
CA GLY A 407 -9.58 -7.11 -8.74
C GLY A 407 -8.89 -6.01 -7.93
N GLY A 408 -7.67 -6.27 -7.45
CA GLY A 408 -6.82 -5.29 -6.79
C GLY A 408 -6.46 -4.12 -7.70
N PHE A 409 -6.08 -4.39 -8.96
CA PHE A 409 -5.80 -3.39 -9.99
C PHE A 409 -6.98 -2.44 -10.22
N VAL A 410 -8.15 -3.02 -10.53
CA VAL A 410 -9.36 -2.24 -10.83
C VAL A 410 -9.78 -1.42 -9.63
N SER A 411 -9.73 -2.00 -8.42
CA SER A 411 -10.08 -1.30 -7.17
C SER A 411 -9.13 -0.13 -6.90
N PHE A 412 -7.83 -0.32 -7.13
CA PHE A 412 -6.82 0.72 -6.97
C PHE A 412 -7.04 1.89 -7.94
N VAL A 413 -7.23 1.60 -9.24
CA VAL A 413 -7.49 2.63 -10.26
C VAL A 413 -8.80 3.37 -9.98
N ALA A 414 -9.88 2.64 -9.65
CA ALA A 414 -11.17 3.23 -9.31
C ALA A 414 -11.07 4.12 -8.06
N GLY A 415 -10.36 3.68 -7.03
CA GLY A 415 -10.09 4.46 -5.83
C GLY A 415 -9.34 5.75 -6.12
N MET A 416 -8.29 5.70 -6.94
CA MET A 416 -7.53 6.89 -7.34
C MET A 416 -8.40 7.90 -8.11
N LEU A 417 -9.22 7.43 -9.05
CA LEU A 417 -10.13 8.29 -9.80
C LEU A 417 -11.21 8.90 -8.91
N ALA A 418 -11.73 8.15 -7.93
CA ALA A 418 -12.70 8.65 -6.96
C ALA A 418 -12.09 9.73 -6.06
N VAL A 419 -10.87 9.53 -5.56
CA VAL A 419 -10.14 10.53 -4.77
C VAL A 419 -9.85 11.78 -5.61
N PHE A 420 -9.41 11.61 -6.86
CA PHE A 420 -9.21 12.74 -7.78
C PHE A 420 -10.50 13.53 -7.98
N ALA A 421 -11.61 12.85 -8.30
CA ALA A 421 -12.91 13.47 -8.48
C ALA A 421 -13.36 14.19 -7.21
N ALA A 422 -13.16 13.60 -6.03
CA ALA A 422 -13.45 14.22 -4.74
C ALA A 422 -12.60 15.48 -4.50
N LEU A 423 -11.31 15.45 -4.83
CA LEU A 423 -10.43 16.62 -4.72
C LEU A 423 -10.82 17.73 -5.69
N VAL A 424 -11.16 17.41 -6.93
CA VAL A 424 -11.68 18.37 -7.90
C VAL A 424 -13.01 18.95 -7.43
N TRP A 425 -13.89 18.12 -6.87
CA TRP A 425 -15.15 18.56 -6.28
C TRP A 425 -14.93 19.47 -5.07
N LEU A 426 -14.05 19.10 -4.13
CA LEU A 426 -13.67 19.92 -2.97
C LEU A 426 -13.06 21.25 -3.44
N TRP A 427 -12.15 21.21 -4.39
CA TRP A 427 -11.56 22.42 -4.97
C TRP A 427 -12.64 23.35 -5.54
N ARG A 428 -13.56 22.82 -6.36
CA ARG A 428 -14.68 23.61 -6.89
C ARG A 428 -15.61 24.13 -5.79
N ALA A 429 -15.84 23.35 -4.73
CA ALA A 429 -16.69 23.74 -3.61
C ALA A 429 -16.06 24.85 -2.73
N PHE A 430 -14.74 24.82 -2.52
CA PHE A 430 -14.03 25.80 -1.71
C PHE A 430 -13.56 27.04 -2.51
N VAL A 431 -13.42 26.92 -3.82
CA VAL A 431 -12.96 27.98 -4.72
C VAL A 431 -14.13 28.47 -5.59
N SER A 432 -15.05 29.22 -4.99
CA SER A 432 -16.19 29.83 -5.68
C SER A 432 -15.77 30.87 -6.74
N GLU A 433 -16.55 31.05 -7.80
CA GLU A 433 -16.33 32.06 -8.87
C GLU A 433 -16.37 33.51 -8.36
N THR A 434 -17.02 33.78 -7.22
CA THR A 434 -17.09 35.10 -6.56
C THR A 434 -15.77 35.62 -5.97
N THR A 435 -14.64 34.96 -6.24
CA THR A 435 -13.33 35.25 -5.61
C THR A 435 -12.38 36.02 -6.54
N GLN A 436 -12.90 36.65 -7.60
CA GLN A 436 -12.07 37.32 -8.62
C GLN A 436 -11.55 38.71 -8.22
N GLU A 437 -12.12 39.37 -7.21
CA GLU A 437 -11.87 40.81 -6.95
C GLU A 437 -10.68 41.13 -6.03
N ASP A 438 -10.10 40.15 -5.32
CA ASP A 438 -9.12 40.41 -4.26
C ASP A 438 -7.72 39.85 -4.59
N THR A 439 -6.75 40.73 -4.88
CA THR A 439 -5.39 40.38 -5.38
C THR A 439 -4.65 39.40 -4.45
N GLY A 440 -4.84 39.53 -3.14
CA GLY A 440 -4.24 38.62 -2.15
C GLY A 440 -4.85 37.20 -2.19
N ARG A 441 -6.13 37.07 -2.54
CA ARG A 441 -6.82 35.77 -2.66
C ARG A 441 -6.54 35.08 -3.99
N ARG A 442 -6.29 35.83 -5.07
CA ARG A 442 -5.76 35.27 -6.33
C ARG A 442 -4.40 34.61 -6.13
N LEU A 443 -3.50 35.24 -5.37
CA LEU A 443 -2.19 34.67 -5.05
C LEU A 443 -2.31 33.34 -4.28
N ILE A 444 -3.19 33.30 -3.27
CA ILE A 444 -3.46 32.06 -2.52
C ILE A 444 -4.04 30.96 -3.41
N LYS A 445 -4.98 31.28 -4.32
CA LYS A 445 -5.53 30.30 -5.27
C LYS A 445 -4.47 29.77 -6.23
N ASN A 446 -3.61 30.64 -6.76
CA ASN A 446 -2.58 30.29 -7.73
C ASN A 446 -1.42 29.49 -7.11
N SER A 447 -1.22 29.58 -5.80
CA SER A 447 -0.27 28.71 -5.08
C SER A 447 -0.94 27.45 -4.51
N ALA A 448 -2.17 27.53 -3.98
CA ALA A 448 -2.84 26.42 -3.31
C ALA A 448 -3.28 25.30 -4.27
N ALA A 449 -3.68 25.61 -5.51
CA ALA A 449 -4.08 24.58 -6.48
C ALA A 449 -2.90 23.69 -6.87
N PRO A 450 -1.76 24.24 -7.32
CA PRO A 450 -0.57 23.43 -7.62
C PRO A 450 -0.06 22.68 -6.40
N ILE A 451 -0.12 23.26 -5.20
CA ILE A 451 0.25 22.57 -3.95
C ILE A 451 -0.66 21.35 -3.72
N GLY A 452 -1.97 21.52 -3.83
CA GLY A 452 -2.94 20.43 -3.66
C GLY A 452 -2.78 19.32 -4.71
N LEU A 453 -2.53 19.69 -5.96
CA LEU A 453 -2.27 18.72 -7.04
C LEU A 453 -0.94 17.99 -6.84
N ASN A 454 0.12 18.67 -6.41
CA ASN A 454 1.40 18.01 -6.10
C ASN A 454 1.27 17.04 -4.92
N LEU A 455 0.55 17.42 -3.87
CA LEU A 455 0.26 16.53 -2.74
C LEU A 455 -0.54 15.29 -3.19
N PHE A 456 -1.53 15.50 -4.06
CA PHE A 456 -2.30 14.40 -4.64
C PHE A 456 -1.42 13.44 -5.46
N ASN A 457 -0.60 13.98 -6.36
CA ASN A 457 0.33 13.19 -7.18
C ASN A 457 1.32 12.42 -6.30
N ARG A 458 1.84 13.05 -5.24
CA ARG A 458 2.73 12.39 -4.27
C ARG A 458 2.03 11.27 -3.52
N GLY A 459 0.76 11.45 -3.14
CA GLY A 459 -0.06 10.40 -2.54
C GLY A 459 -0.25 9.20 -3.47
N ILE A 460 -0.50 9.45 -4.77
CA ILE A 460 -0.56 8.40 -5.79
C ILE A 460 0.79 7.68 -5.93
N ASP A 461 1.90 8.42 -6.08
CA ASP A 461 3.24 7.81 -6.20
C ASP A 461 3.57 6.97 -4.95
N PHE A 462 3.11 7.38 -3.77
CA PHE A 462 3.30 6.64 -2.52
C PHE A 462 2.43 5.37 -2.47
N ALA A 463 1.17 5.46 -2.91
CA ALA A 463 0.29 4.30 -3.00
C ALA A 463 0.78 3.29 -4.06
N PHE A 464 1.31 3.78 -5.18
CA PHE A 464 1.97 2.95 -6.17
C PHE A 464 3.24 2.31 -5.61
N ALA A 465 4.06 3.07 -4.87
CA ALA A 465 5.25 2.53 -4.21
C ALA A 465 4.93 1.38 -3.25
N PHE A 466 3.81 1.45 -2.52
CA PHE A 466 3.34 0.40 -1.62
C PHE A 466 3.10 -0.94 -2.35
N ILE A 467 2.53 -0.88 -3.55
CA ILE A 467 2.28 -2.08 -4.36
C ILE A 467 3.56 -2.53 -5.06
N MET A 468 4.26 -1.59 -5.70
CA MET A 468 5.50 -1.82 -6.44
C MET A 468 6.56 -2.53 -5.59
N LEU A 469 6.79 -2.07 -4.36
CA LEU A 469 7.82 -2.65 -3.49
C LEU A 469 7.44 -4.06 -2.99
N ARG A 470 6.15 -4.35 -2.81
CA ARG A 470 5.70 -5.70 -2.42
C ARG A 470 5.82 -6.71 -3.54
N ILE A 471 5.56 -6.28 -4.77
CA ILE A 471 5.67 -7.16 -5.94
C ILE A 471 7.14 -7.43 -6.27
N LEU A 472 7.98 -6.39 -6.30
CA LEU A 472 9.38 -6.50 -6.70
C LEU A 472 10.29 -7.08 -5.60
N GLY A 473 9.99 -6.81 -4.32
CA GLY A 473 10.93 -7.13 -3.24
C GLY A 473 12.22 -6.28 -3.27
N PRO A 474 13.18 -6.55 -2.37
CA PRO A 474 14.35 -5.70 -2.18
C PRO A 474 15.31 -5.66 -3.38
N ALA A 475 15.61 -6.80 -4.01
CA ALA A 475 16.59 -6.89 -5.09
C ALA A 475 16.15 -6.11 -6.35
N ASP A 476 14.99 -6.46 -6.92
CA ASP A 476 14.44 -5.78 -8.10
C ASP A 476 14.12 -4.31 -7.84
N ALA A 477 13.65 -3.97 -6.63
CA ALA A 477 13.49 -2.57 -6.25
C ALA A 477 14.83 -1.84 -6.30
N GLY A 478 15.90 -2.46 -5.81
CA GLY A 478 17.26 -1.94 -5.87
C GLY A 478 17.75 -1.69 -7.29
N ILE A 479 17.58 -2.66 -8.18
CA ILE A 479 17.85 -2.55 -9.63
C ILE A 479 17.11 -1.34 -10.22
N TYR A 480 15.81 -1.23 -9.94
CA TYR A 480 15.00 -0.12 -10.46
C TYR A 480 15.45 1.25 -9.92
N TYR A 481 15.72 1.36 -8.62
CA TYR A 481 16.20 2.62 -8.03
C TYR A 481 17.56 3.02 -8.54
N TYR A 482 18.48 2.07 -8.70
CA TYR A 482 19.78 2.31 -9.29
C TYR A 482 19.63 2.88 -10.71
N ALA A 483 18.79 2.25 -11.55
CA ALA A 483 18.50 2.74 -12.89
C ALA A 483 17.89 4.15 -12.89
N ILE A 484 16.99 4.46 -11.96
CA ILE A 484 16.41 5.81 -11.78
C ILE A 484 17.48 6.84 -11.41
N VAL A 485 18.42 6.50 -10.52
CA VAL A 485 19.49 7.44 -10.11
C VAL A 485 20.40 7.77 -11.30
N ILE A 486 20.82 6.75 -12.06
CA ILE A 486 21.58 6.95 -13.30
C ILE A 486 20.80 7.82 -14.29
N PHE A 487 19.53 7.47 -14.55
CA PHE A 487 18.64 8.28 -15.40
C PHE A 487 18.57 9.73 -14.94
N GLY A 488 18.41 9.98 -13.63
CA GLY A 488 18.31 11.33 -13.07
C GLY A 488 19.57 12.17 -13.33
N TRP A 489 20.75 11.57 -13.26
CA TRP A 489 22.00 12.28 -13.57
C TRP A 489 22.09 12.68 -15.04
N PHE A 490 21.71 11.78 -15.94
CA PHE A 490 21.65 12.08 -17.37
C PHE A 490 20.50 13.04 -17.74
N ASP A 491 19.39 13.05 -17.00
CA ASP A 491 18.32 14.04 -17.18
C ASP A 491 18.80 15.46 -16.84
N ILE A 492 19.57 15.61 -15.75
CA ILE A 492 20.16 16.90 -15.40
C ILE A 492 21.17 17.35 -16.46
N PHE A 493 21.99 16.42 -16.95
CA PHE A 493 22.96 16.68 -18.02
C PHE A 493 22.28 17.14 -19.32
N THR A 494 21.22 16.45 -19.75
CA THR A 494 20.52 16.78 -21.01
C THR A 494 19.69 18.05 -20.94
N ASN A 495 19.05 18.33 -19.79
CA ASN A 495 18.29 19.56 -19.59
C ASN A 495 19.18 20.78 -19.33
N PHE A 496 20.41 20.59 -18.85
CA PHE A 496 21.51 21.55 -18.74
C PHE A 496 21.16 22.92 -18.11
N GLY A 497 20.12 23.00 -17.27
CA GLY A 497 19.62 24.28 -16.74
C GLY A 497 18.91 25.18 -17.76
N LEU A 498 18.66 24.67 -18.98
CA LEU A 498 18.01 25.40 -20.08
C LEU A 498 16.55 25.76 -19.77
N ASN A 499 15.89 25.05 -18.85
CA ASN A 499 14.53 25.35 -18.40
C ASN A 499 14.43 26.79 -17.86
N THR A 500 15.33 27.17 -16.95
CA THR A 500 15.32 28.49 -16.30
C THR A 500 15.59 29.61 -17.29
N LEU A 501 16.53 29.40 -18.22
CA LEU A 501 16.82 30.37 -19.28
C LEU A 501 15.65 30.53 -20.24
N LEU A 502 15.05 29.42 -20.67
CA LEU A 502 13.90 29.44 -21.57
C LEU A 502 12.73 30.22 -20.96
N THR A 503 12.40 29.97 -19.68
CA THR A 503 11.36 30.73 -18.98
C THR A 503 11.70 32.23 -18.93
N ARG A 504 12.93 32.57 -18.51
CA ARG A 504 13.37 33.97 -18.35
C ARG A 504 13.33 34.74 -19.68
N ASP A 505 13.91 34.18 -20.72
CA ASP A 505 14.14 34.88 -21.99
C ASP A 505 12.84 34.97 -22.81
N VAL A 506 11.99 33.94 -22.77
CA VAL A 506 10.66 33.99 -23.41
C VAL A 506 9.72 34.96 -22.67
N SER A 507 9.77 35.03 -21.33
CA SER A 507 8.98 36.05 -20.61
C SER A 507 9.42 37.48 -20.92
N ARG A 508 10.68 37.70 -21.32
CA ARG A 508 11.18 39.02 -21.77
C ARG A 508 10.82 39.32 -23.23
N GLN A 509 10.86 38.31 -24.09
CA GLN A 509 10.59 38.45 -25.53
C GLN A 509 9.65 37.33 -26.00
N PRO A 510 8.33 37.46 -25.76
CA PRO A 510 7.35 36.43 -26.12
C PRO A 510 7.29 36.16 -27.63
N GLU A 511 7.60 37.17 -28.45
CA GLU A 511 7.64 37.05 -29.92
C GLU A 511 8.76 36.13 -30.43
N SER A 512 9.81 35.89 -29.64
CA SER A 512 10.92 35.02 -30.00
C SER A 512 10.76 33.59 -29.45
N ALA A 513 9.59 33.24 -28.90
CA ALA A 513 9.33 31.96 -28.24
C ALA A 513 9.70 30.74 -29.10
N GLY A 514 9.33 30.75 -30.39
CA GLY A 514 9.65 29.67 -31.32
C GLY A 514 11.16 29.49 -31.53
N ARG A 515 11.91 30.59 -31.67
CA ARG A 515 13.37 30.57 -31.83
C ARG A 515 14.07 30.02 -30.58
N TYR A 516 13.66 30.46 -29.39
CA TYR A 516 14.22 29.97 -28.12
C TYR A 516 13.90 28.49 -27.88
N LEU A 517 12.66 28.05 -28.10
CA LEU A 517 12.28 26.64 -27.92
C LEU A 517 13.00 25.73 -28.92
N TYR A 518 13.11 26.14 -30.18
CA TYR A 518 13.79 25.36 -31.21
C TYR A 518 15.28 25.17 -30.90
N ASN A 519 15.99 26.26 -30.57
CA ASN A 519 17.42 26.19 -30.27
C ASN A 519 17.72 25.46 -28.96
N THR A 520 16.88 25.60 -27.93
CA THR A 520 17.03 24.81 -26.70
C THR A 520 16.74 23.33 -26.93
N SER A 521 15.80 23.00 -27.82
CA SER A 521 15.50 21.62 -28.21
C SER A 521 16.65 20.97 -29.00
N ILE A 522 17.29 21.71 -29.91
CA ILE A 522 18.53 21.25 -30.59
C ILE A 522 19.63 20.96 -29.57
N LEU A 523 19.84 21.86 -28.59
CA LEU A 523 20.85 21.63 -27.57
C LEU A 523 20.55 20.40 -26.71
N ARG A 524 19.29 20.21 -26.30
CA ARG A 524 18.87 19.04 -25.51
C ARG A 524 19.10 17.74 -26.27
N LEU A 525 18.71 17.69 -27.54
CA LEU A 525 18.92 16.52 -28.39
C LEU A 525 20.41 16.27 -28.65
N GLY A 526 21.20 17.33 -28.84
CA GLY A 526 22.65 17.23 -28.97
C GLY A 526 23.31 16.71 -27.70
N LEU A 527 22.91 17.21 -26.53
CA LEU A 527 23.40 16.75 -25.23
C LEU A 527 22.94 15.31 -24.91
N ALA A 528 21.73 14.93 -25.31
CA ALA A 528 21.27 13.55 -25.23
C ALA A 528 22.10 12.63 -26.14
N GLY A 529 22.41 13.07 -27.37
CA GLY A 529 23.33 12.34 -28.25
C GLY A 529 24.72 12.18 -27.65
N LEU A 530 25.28 13.24 -27.06
CA LEU A 530 26.57 13.21 -26.36
C LEU A 530 26.54 12.38 -25.07
N GLY A 531 25.38 12.23 -24.45
CA GLY A 531 25.21 11.40 -23.27
C GLY A 531 25.26 9.91 -23.58
N ILE A 532 25.00 9.46 -24.81
CA ILE A 532 25.08 8.04 -25.21
C ILE A 532 26.50 7.48 -25.00
N PRO A 533 27.58 8.06 -25.59
CA PRO A 533 28.94 7.57 -25.36
C PRO A 533 29.37 7.72 -23.89
N ALA A 534 28.89 8.75 -23.19
CA ALA A 534 29.16 8.91 -21.76
C ALA A 534 28.49 7.81 -20.92
N LEU A 535 27.25 7.42 -21.23
CA LEU A 535 26.56 6.31 -20.59
C LEU A 535 27.23 4.98 -20.90
N ALA A 536 27.60 4.75 -22.16
CA ALA A 536 28.33 3.55 -22.57
C ALA A 536 29.67 3.44 -21.82
N LEU A 537 30.39 4.56 -21.66
CA LEU A 537 31.61 4.61 -20.86
C LEU A 537 31.36 4.31 -19.38
N VAL A 538 30.30 4.85 -18.78
CA VAL A 538 29.94 4.56 -17.38
C VAL A 538 29.62 3.08 -17.19
N LEU A 539 28.84 2.48 -18.08
CA LEU A 539 28.50 1.05 -18.03
C LEU A 539 29.74 0.17 -18.26
N LEU A 540 30.62 0.57 -19.18
CA LEU A 540 31.89 -0.12 -19.43
C LEU A 540 32.80 -0.07 -18.20
N ILE A 541 32.97 1.11 -17.59
CA ILE A 541 33.78 1.27 -16.38
C ILE A 541 33.18 0.39 -15.27
N ARG A 542 31.88 0.49 -14.99
CA ARG A 542 31.23 -0.32 -13.96
C ARG A 542 31.48 -1.83 -14.21
N ASN A 543 31.20 -2.33 -15.41
CA ASN A 543 31.33 -3.76 -15.71
C ASN A 543 32.78 -4.27 -15.72
N THR A 544 33.78 -3.39 -15.84
CA THR A 544 35.19 -3.76 -15.83
C THR A 544 35.85 -3.58 -14.47
N THR A 545 35.32 -2.71 -13.60
CA THR A 545 35.92 -2.40 -12.29
C THR A 545 35.24 -3.07 -11.11
N VAL A 546 34.01 -3.54 -11.25
CA VAL A 546 33.21 -4.13 -10.16
C VAL A 546 32.68 -5.50 -10.56
N ASP A 547 32.93 -6.50 -9.71
CA ASP A 547 32.49 -7.89 -9.84
C ASP A 547 31.43 -8.18 -8.75
N PRO A 548 30.27 -8.80 -9.06
CA PRO A 548 29.78 -9.30 -10.36
C PRO A 548 29.38 -8.18 -11.33
N ALA A 549 29.38 -8.49 -12.63
CA ALA A 549 28.88 -7.60 -13.69
C ALA A 549 27.44 -7.12 -13.40
N LEU A 550 27.05 -5.96 -13.97
CA LEU A 550 25.69 -5.44 -13.82
C LEU A 550 24.66 -6.45 -14.28
N ASP A 551 23.60 -6.56 -13.49
CA ASP A 551 22.43 -7.36 -13.83
C ASP A 551 21.88 -6.94 -15.22
N PRO A 552 21.61 -7.89 -16.14
CA PRO A 552 21.06 -7.57 -17.46
C PRO A 552 19.77 -6.76 -17.40
N THR A 553 18.92 -6.98 -16.40
CA THR A 553 17.69 -6.22 -16.19
C THR A 553 17.97 -4.78 -15.78
N ALA A 554 19.03 -4.51 -15.00
CA ALA A 554 19.48 -3.17 -14.67
C ALA A 554 19.92 -2.42 -15.94
N VAL A 555 20.72 -3.07 -16.78
CA VAL A 555 21.19 -2.50 -18.06
C VAL A 555 20.01 -2.19 -18.98
N ALA A 556 19.08 -3.14 -19.14
CA ALA A 556 17.87 -2.94 -19.95
C ALA A 556 17.02 -1.77 -19.41
N ALA A 557 16.81 -1.69 -18.10
CA ALA A 557 16.06 -0.61 -17.48
C ALA A 557 16.73 0.76 -17.71
N ILE A 558 18.06 0.85 -17.54
CA ILE A 558 18.83 2.07 -17.80
C ILE A 558 18.67 2.52 -19.26
N ILE A 559 18.81 1.60 -20.22
CA ILE A 559 18.66 1.90 -21.65
C ILE A 559 17.25 2.38 -21.97
N LEU A 560 16.20 1.70 -21.46
CA LEU A 560 14.80 2.10 -21.69
C LEU A 560 14.48 3.46 -21.08
N LEU A 561 14.93 3.73 -19.85
CA LEU A 561 14.81 5.04 -19.23
C LEU A 561 15.55 6.12 -20.03
N TYR A 562 16.73 5.79 -20.57
CA TYR A 562 17.50 6.70 -21.43
C TYR A 562 16.82 7.00 -22.77
N ILE A 563 16.17 6.01 -23.39
CA ILE A 563 15.33 6.24 -24.59
C ILE A 563 14.15 7.17 -24.23
N GLY A 564 13.52 6.93 -23.08
CA GLY A 564 12.46 7.79 -22.54
C GLY A 564 12.91 9.21 -22.22
N LEU A 565 14.22 9.46 -22.08
CA LEU A 565 14.80 10.78 -21.81
C LEU A 565 14.59 11.76 -22.96
N VAL A 566 14.58 11.28 -24.21
CA VAL A 566 14.45 12.12 -25.41
C VAL A 566 13.11 12.88 -25.43
N PRO A 567 11.93 12.20 -25.39
CA PRO A 567 10.65 12.90 -25.29
C PRO A 567 10.49 13.66 -23.96
N ASN A 568 11.11 13.18 -22.86
CA ASN A 568 11.10 13.89 -21.58
C ASN A 568 11.74 15.28 -21.69
N SER A 569 12.94 15.36 -22.28
CA SER A 569 13.67 16.62 -22.36
C SER A 569 12.96 17.67 -23.22
N ILE A 570 12.25 17.26 -24.27
CA ILE A 570 11.43 18.20 -25.05
C ILE A 570 10.19 18.62 -24.24
N SER A 571 9.54 17.69 -23.54
CA SER A 571 8.39 17.96 -22.67
C SER A 571 8.70 18.97 -21.56
N THR A 572 9.90 18.90 -20.96
CA THR A 572 10.32 19.88 -19.95
C THR A 572 10.57 21.26 -20.56
N GLY A 573 11.07 21.34 -21.81
CA GLY A 573 11.14 22.59 -22.58
C GLY A 573 9.76 23.21 -22.84
N LEU A 574 8.79 22.39 -23.27
CA LEU A 574 7.40 22.83 -23.45
C LEU A 574 6.76 23.28 -22.13
N THR A 575 7.07 22.60 -21.03
CA THR A 575 6.63 22.99 -19.69
C THR A 575 7.16 24.37 -19.30
N ALA A 576 8.47 24.62 -19.53
CA ALA A 576 9.07 25.94 -19.30
C ALA A 576 8.44 27.03 -20.17
N LEU A 577 8.07 26.71 -21.42
CA LEU A 577 7.32 27.62 -22.29
C LEU A 577 5.97 28.03 -21.67
N PHE A 578 5.18 27.08 -21.16
CA PHE A 578 3.91 27.40 -20.49
C PHE A 578 4.09 28.28 -19.25
N TYR A 579 5.13 28.03 -18.46
CA TYR A 579 5.48 28.92 -17.34
C TYR A 579 5.86 30.33 -17.81
N ALA A 580 6.58 30.45 -18.94
CA ALA A 580 6.96 31.75 -19.49
C ALA A 580 5.76 32.61 -19.89
N PHE A 581 4.67 31.98 -20.35
CA PHE A 581 3.38 32.60 -20.69
C PHE A 581 2.40 32.67 -19.51
N GLU A 582 2.85 32.42 -18.28
CA GLU A 582 2.03 32.43 -17.05
C GLU A 582 0.85 31.41 -17.05
N ARG A 583 0.92 30.37 -17.89
CA ARG A 583 -0.11 29.33 -18.02
C ARG A 583 0.25 28.06 -17.27
N ALA A 584 0.51 28.19 -15.96
CA ALA A 584 0.94 27.08 -15.09
C ALA A 584 -0.11 25.95 -14.92
N GLU A 585 -1.36 26.20 -15.30
CA GLU A 585 -2.45 25.23 -15.24
C GLU A 585 -2.25 24.02 -16.17
N PHE A 586 -1.67 24.22 -17.37
CA PHE A 586 -1.45 23.11 -18.31
C PHE A 586 -0.34 22.15 -17.83
N PRO A 587 0.85 22.61 -17.41
CA PRO A 587 1.84 21.74 -16.80
C PRO A 587 1.31 21.00 -15.57
N ALA A 588 0.61 21.71 -14.67
CA ALA A 588 0.09 21.09 -13.45
C ALA A 588 -0.94 19.99 -13.74
N ALA A 589 -1.86 20.23 -14.68
CA ALA A 589 -2.83 19.22 -15.13
C ALA A 589 -2.12 18.04 -15.81
N MET A 590 -1.13 18.33 -16.65
CA MET A 590 -0.36 17.30 -17.33
C MET A 590 0.42 16.42 -16.34
N THR A 591 1.02 16.99 -15.28
CA THR A 591 1.68 16.20 -14.24
C THR A 591 0.72 15.17 -13.64
N THR A 592 -0.50 15.55 -13.31
CA THR A 592 -1.50 14.60 -12.80
C THR A 592 -1.86 13.53 -13.83
N VAL A 593 -2.05 13.90 -15.10
CA VAL A 593 -2.30 12.92 -16.18
C VAL A 593 -1.12 11.95 -16.34
N SER A 594 0.11 12.45 -16.38
CA SER A 594 1.32 11.62 -16.47
C SER A 594 1.46 10.70 -15.27
N THR A 595 1.17 11.17 -14.05
CA THR A 595 1.17 10.31 -12.84
C THR A 595 0.11 9.21 -12.93
N LEU A 596 -1.12 9.52 -13.37
CA LEU A 596 -2.16 8.51 -13.55
C LEU A 596 -1.78 7.47 -14.61
N ILE A 597 -1.23 7.90 -15.76
CA ILE A 597 -0.75 7.00 -16.82
C ILE A 597 0.39 6.13 -16.29
N LYS A 598 1.42 6.74 -15.71
CA LYS A 598 2.60 6.04 -15.15
C LYS A 598 2.18 4.97 -14.15
N VAL A 599 1.29 5.30 -13.23
CA VAL A 599 0.87 4.38 -12.17
C VAL A 599 -0.06 3.29 -12.69
N THR A 600 -0.99 3.62 -13.59
CA THR A 600 -1.91 2.64 -14.18
C THR A 600 -1.16 1.65 -15.06
N LEU A 601 -0.34 2.14 -15.99
CA LEU A 601 0.46 1.28 -16.86
C LEU A 601 1.58 0.58 -16.09
N GLY A 602 2.17 1.24 -15.09
CA GLY A 602 3.21 0.67 -14.24
C GLY A 602 2.69 -0.50 -13.41
N LEU A 603 1.50 -0.35 -12.83
CA LEU A 603 0.86 -1.45 -12.11
C LEU A 603 0.46 -2.58 -13.07
N ALA A 604 -0.07 -2.26 -14.26
CA ALA A 604 -0.37 -3.27 -15.27
C ALA A 604 0.89 -4.05 -15.68
N ALA A 605 2.02 -3.38 -15.91
CA ALA A 605 3.29 -4.02 -16.25
C ALA A 605 3.78 -4.97 -15.14
N LEU A 606 3.64 -4.58 -13.87
CA LEU A 606 4.00 -5.43 -12.74
C LEU A 606 3.11 -6.67 -12.62
N LEU A 607 1.80 -6.51 -12.81
CA LEU A 607 0.85 -7.63 -12.74
C LEU A 607 0.97 -8.59 -13.93
N LEU A 608 1.41 -8.10 -15.08
CA LEU A 608 1.74 -8.93 -16.25
C LEU A 608 3.12 -9.62 -16.13
N GLY A 609 3.82 -9.46 -15.01
CA GLY A 609 5.13 -10.08 -14.78
C GLY A 609 6.29 -9.44 -15.56
N TRP A 610 6.10 -8.25 -16.15
CA TRP A 610 7.18 -7.58 -16.89
C TRP A 610 8.25 -6.94 -15.98
N GLY A 611 8.02 -6.96 -14.66
CA GLY A 611 8.98 -6.55 -13.64
C GLY A 611 9.57 -5.15 -13.85
N VAL A 612 10.87 -5.02 -13.56
CA VAL A 612 11.62 -3.76 -13.65
C VAL A 612 11.69 -3.22 -15.09
N VAL A 613 11.86 -4.10 -16.07
CA VAL A 613 11.96 -3.74 -17.49
C VAL A 613 10.64 -3.15 -17.99
N GLY A 614 9.51 -3.75 -17.59
CA GLY A 614 8.17 -3.22 -17.86
C GLY A 614 7.96 -1.82 -17.28
N LEU A 615 8.37 -1.59 -16.02
CA LEU A 615 8.31 -0.26 -15.40
C LEU A 615 9.15 0.79 -16.14
N ALA A 616 10.34 0.41 -16.61
CA ALA A 616 11.18 1.29 -17.42
C ALA A 616 10.51 1.59 -18.77
N GLY A 617 9.91 0.60 -19.43
CA GLY A 617 9.16 0.78 -20.68
C GLY A 617 7.96 1.72 -20.55
N VAL A 618 7.24 1.67 -19.43
CA VAL A 618 6.11 2.59 -19.13
C VAL A 618 6.54 4.06 -19.11
N SER A 619 7.78 4.35 -18.72
CA SER A 619 8.32 5.72 -18.74
C SER A 619 8.36 6.29 -20.16
N ILE A 620 8.69 5.48 -21.17
CA ILE A 620 8.73 5.91 -22.57
C ILE A 620 7.35 6.32 -23.03
N ILE A 621 6.34 5.47 -22.77
CA ILE A 621 4.95 5.75 -23.13
C ILE A 621 4.46 7.02 -22.43
N THR A 622 4.72 7.14 -21.13
CA THR A 622 4.32 8.30 -20.32
C THR A 622 4.95 9.58 -20.85
N ASN A 623 6.26 9.57 -21.15
CA ASN A 623 7.00 10.73 -21.64
C ASN A 623 6.58 11.09 -23.07
N LEU A 624 6.28 10.10 -23.92
CA LEU A 624 5.79 10.32 -25.28
C LEU A 624 4.40 10.94 -25.27
N VAL A 625 3.47 10.43 -24.45
CA VAL A 625 2.14 11.03 -24.30
C VAL A 625 2.24 12.45 -23.77
N THR A 626 3.10 12.70 -22.78
CA THR A 626 3.37 14.03 -22.22
C THR A 626 3.86 14.99 -23.31
N PHE A 627 4.83 14.56 -24.11
CA PHE A 627 5.37 15.33 -25.23
C PHE A 627 4.29 15.68 -26.26
N LEU A 628 3.51 14.69 -26.70
CA LEU A 628 2.49 14.87 -27.73
C LEU A 628 1.37 15.81 -27.26
N VAL A 629 0.89 15.64 -26.02
CA VAL A 629 -0.17 16.48 -25.45
C VAL A 629 0.31 17.90 -25.22
N LEU A 630 1.46 18.11 -24.57
CA LEU A 630 2.00 19.45 -24.36
C LEU A 630 2.37 20.12 -25.68
N GLY A 631 2.91 19.39 -26.65
CA GLY A 631 3.23 19.91 -27.98
C GLY A 631 1.98 20.39 -28.71
N ARG A 632 0.90 19.59 -28.67
CA ARG A 632 -0.40 19.94 -29.24
C ARG A 632 -1.00 21.19 -28.59
N LEU A 633 -0.89 21.32 -27.26
CA LEU A 633 -1.40 22.45 -26.49
C LEU A 633 -0.53 23.71 -26.64
N ALA A 634 0.77 23.55 -26.86
CA ALA A 634 1.71 24.65 -27.07
C ALA A 634 1.67 25.20 -28.51
N TRP A 635 1.15 24.41 -29.46
CA TRP A 635 1.08 24.79 -30.87
C TRP A 635 0.47 26.18 -31.13
N PRO A 636 -0.66 26.58 -30.49
CA PRO A 636 -1.21 27.93 -30.67
C PRO A 636 -0.28 29.05 -30.19
N LEU A 637 0.56 28.80 -29.16
CA LEU A 637 1.54 29.77 -28.65
C LEU A 637 2.73 29.93 -29.58
N LEU A 638 3.02 28.91 -30.39
CA LEU A 638 4.17 28.85 -31.27
C LEU A 638 3.83 29.25 -32.70
N ARG A 639 2.60 29.02 -33.16
CA ARG A 639 2.20 29.13 -34.58
C ARG A 639 2.54 30.47 -35.22
N GLU A 640 2.30 31.58 -34.53
CA GLU A 640 2.51 32.93 -35.09
C GLU A 640 3.99 33.31 -35.16
N ASN A 641 4.83 32.70 -34.32
CA ASN A 641 6.23 33.06 -34.11
C ASN A 641 7.18 31.87 -34.28
N TRP A 642 6.77 30.86 -35.04
CA TRP A 642 7.57 29.66 -35.27
C TRP A 642 8.73 29.97 -36.23
N GLN A 643 9.92 30.16 -35.67
CA GLN A 643 11.14 30.44 -36.42
C GLN A 643 12.18 29.34 -36.15
N PRO A 644 12.13 28.21 -36.89
CA PRO A 644 13.03 27.08 -36.71
C PRO A 644 14.40 27.35 -37.36
N VAL A 645 15.09 28.40 -36.92
CA VAL A 645 16.42 28.77 -37.40
C VAL A 645 17.47 28.36 -36.35
N PRO A 646 18.42 27.46 -36.69
CA PRO A 646 19.55 27.16 -35.82
C PRO A 646 20.43 28.41 -35.65
N ASP A 647 20.72 28.76 -34.40
CA ASP A 647 21.55 29.90 -34.04
C ASP A 647 22.65 29.47 -33.08
N GLY A 648 23.84 29.20 -33.64
CA GLY A 648 25.00 28.77 -32.86
C GLY A 648 25.49 29.82 -31.84
N ALA A 649 25.29 31.11 -32.10
CA ALA A 649 25.70 32.17 -31.18
C ALA A 649 24.78 32.22 -29.96
N LEU A 650 23.47 32.09 -30.18
CA LEU A 650 22.48 31.94 -29.12
C LEU A 650 22.74 30.68 -28.31
N GLN A 651 22.96 29.54 -28.97
CA GLN A 651 23.24 28.26 -28.32
C GLN A 651 24.48 28.32 -27.41
N ARG A 652 25.56 28.94 -27.89
CA ARG A 652 26.79 29.13 -27.10
C ARG A 652 26.56 30.03 -25.89
N THR A 653 25.76 31.09 -26.05
CA THR A 653 25.38 31.99 -24.96
C THR A 653 24.53 31.25 -23.91
N MET A 654 23.54 30.46 -24.36
CA MET A 654 22.72 29.63 -23.49
C MET A 654 23.56 28.67 -22.65
N LEU A 655 24.47 27.90 -23.27
CA LEU A 655 25.35 26.99 -22.52
C LEU A 655 26.23 27.73 -21.52
N ARG A 656 26.78 28.90 -21.89
CA ARG A 656 27.61 29.72 -21.00
C ARG A 656 26.84 30.31 -19.81
N GLU A 657 25.56 30.61 -19.97
CA GLU A 657 24.72 31.09 -18.86
C GLU A 657 24.14 29.93 -18.03
N ALA A 658 23.88 28.78 -18.64
CA ALA A 658 23.21 27.66 -17.98
C ALA A 658 24.16 26.73 -17.19
N TRP A 659 25.44 26.61 -17.58
CA TRP A 659 26.36 25.67 -16.92
C TRP A 659 26.47 25.83 -15.38
N PRO A 660 26.44 27.04 -14.77
CA PRO A 660 26.49 27.14 -13.31
C PRO A 660 25.21 26.62 -12.66
N LEU A 661 24.07 26.78 -13.33
CA LEU A 661 22.78 26.26 -12.88
C LEU A 661 22.76 24.73 -12.98
N MET A 662 23.29 24.18 -14.08
CA MET A 662 23.46 22.74 -14.23
C MET A 662 24.37 22.17 -13.15
N ILE A 663 25.56 22.75 -12.90
CA ILE A 663 26.50 22.23 -11.89
C ILE A 663 25.86 22.24 -10.51
N ASN A 664 25.17 23.32 -10.15
CA ASN A 664 24.49 23.40 -8.86
C ASN A 664 23.42 22.32 -8.71
N HIS A 665 22.63 22.09 -9.75
CA HIS A 665 21.57 21.07 -9.72
C HIS A 665 22.15 19.65 -9.70
N LEU A 666 23.23 19.41 -10.44
CA LEU A 666 23.95 18.14 -10.46
C LEU A 666 24.58 17.85 -9.10
N LEU A 667 25.31 18.80 -8.52
CA LEU A 667 25.94 18.64 -7.19
C LEU A 667 24.88 18.39 -6.10
N ALA A 668 23.76 19.12 -6.12
CA ALA A 668 22.67 18.90 -5.18
C ALA A 668 22.04 17.50 -5.34
N THR A 669 21.96 16.97 -6.56
CA THR A 669 21.42 15.64 -6.82
C THR A 669 22.39 14.54 -6.43
N ILE A 670 23.68 14.71 -6.75
CA ILE A 670 24.75 13.81 -6.31
C ILE A 670 24.77 13.76 -4.78
N PHE A 671 24.68 14.90 -4.09
CA PHE A 671 24.65 14.94 -2.63
C PHE A 671 23.62 14.01 -1.99
N PHE A 672 22.41 13.92 -2.56
CA PHE A 672 21.34 13.07 -2.01
C PHE A 672 21.33 11.63 -2.56
N LYS A 673 22.04 11.35 -3.67
CA LYS A 673 21.91 10.09 -4.40
C LYS A 673 23.24 9.38 -4.69
N SER A 674 24.38 9.95 -4.33
CA SER A 674 25.72 9.34 -4.44
C SER A 674 25.78 8.01 -3.71
N ASP A 675 25.18 7.95 -2.51
CA ASP A 675 25.14 6.78 -1.64
C ASP A 675 24.62 5.54 -2.38
N VAL A 676 23.61 5.69 -3.24
CA VAL A 676 22.97 4.58 -3.97
C VAL A 676 23.92 3.90 -4.95
N ILE A 677 24.73 4.69 -5.68
CA ILE A 677 25.66 4.12 -6.67
C ILE A 677 26.83 3.42 -5.99
N LEU A 678 27.39 4.05 -4.94
CA LEU A 678 28.46 3.43 -4.17
C LEU A 678 27.98 2.15 -3.49
N MET A 679 26.73 2.13 -3.01
CA MET A 679 26.13 0.98 -2.35
C MET A 679 25.84 -0.17 -3.30
N GLU A 680 25.36 0.10 -4.53
CA GLU A 680 25.21 -0.95 -5.55
C GLU A 680 26.56 -1.63 -5.81
N ALA A 681 27.61 -0.83 -6.01
CA ALA A 681 28.93 -1.35 -6.35
C ALA A 681 29.63 -2.11 -5.21
N ILE A 682 29.34 -1.79 -3.94
CA ILE A 682 30.08 -2.33 -2.78
C ILE A 682 29.26 -3.39 -2.02
N ASN A 683 27.95 -3.21 -1.88
CA ASN A 683 27.10 -4.10 -1.09
C ASN A 683 26.02 -4.83 -1.92
N GLY A 684 25.83 -4.47 -3.19
CA GLY A 684 24.85 -5.09 -4.07
C GLY A 684 23.47 -4.45 -4.06
N VAL A 685 22.63 -4.89 -5.00
CA VAL A 685 21.34 -4.27 -5.33
C VAL A 685 20.28 -4.43 -4.23
N SER A 686 20.26 -5.55 -3.50
CA SER A 686 19.28 -5.78 -2.42
C SER A 686 19.39 -4.71 -1.32
N VAL A 687 20.62 -4.36 -0.91
CA VAL A 687 20.87 -3.29 0.07
C VAL A 687 20.42 -1.94 -0.44
N VAL A 688 20.60 -1.65 -1.74
CA VAL A 688 20.08 -0.44 -2.39
C VAL A 688 18.55 -0.36 -2.29
N GLY A 689 17.84 -1.47 -2.50
CA GLY A 689 16.39 -1.53 -2.36
C GLY A 689 15.91 -1.25 -0.93
N ILE A 690 16.58 -1.84 0.05
CA ILE A 690 16.33 -1.60 1.48
C ILE A 690 16.52 -0.12 1.84
N TYR A 691 17.68 0.44 1.49
CA TYR A 691 18.04 1.81 1.77
C TYR A 691 17.14 2.83 1.04
N SER A 692 16.82 2.57 -0.23
CA SER A 692 15.95 3.44 -1.04
C SER A 692 14.50 3.47 -0.54
N THR A 693 14.04 2.38 0.09
CA THR A 693 12.72 2.33 0.72
C THR A 693 12.63 3.26 1.93
N ALA A 694 13.70 3.37 2.72
CA ALA A 694 13.78 4.38 3.78
C ALA A 694 13.80 5.81 3.20
N TYR A 695 14.56 6.04 2.13
CA TYR A 695 14.64 7.33 1.45
C TYR A 695 13.27 7.85 0.96
N LYS A 696 12.35 6.96 0.54
CA LYS A 696 10.99 7.35 0.13
C LYS A 696 10.22 8.10 1.21
N TRP A 697 10.43 7.77 2.49
CA TRP A 697 9.80 8.48 3.60
C TRP A 697 10.40 9.88 3.80
N LEU A 698 11.72 10.02 3.65
CA LEU A 698 12.40 11.33 3.69
C LEU A 698 11.91 12.23 2.56
N ASP A 699 11.82 11.66 1.35
CA ASP A 699 11.29 12.32 0.16
C ASP A 699 9.85 12.82 0.39
N ALA A 700 9.01 12.05 1.07
CA ALA A 700 7.65 12.46 1.42
C ALA A 700 7.63 13.63 2.42
N LEU A 701 8.52 13.63 3.43
CA LEU A 701 8.59 14.66 4.46
C LEU A 701 9.21 15.98 3.97
N ASN A 702 10.14 15.92 3.02
CA ASN A 702 10.80 17.10 2.45
C ASN A 702 9.87 18.02 1.64
N ILE A 703 8.61 17.63 1.44
CA ILE A 703 7.60 18.51 0.86
C ILE A 703 7.23 19.68 1.79
N ILE A 704 7.36 19.49 3.11
CA ILE A 704 7.04 20.49 4.14
C ILE A 704 7.95 21.73 4.03
N PRO A 705 9.29 21.62 4.09
CA PRO A 705 10.17 22.77 3.93
C PRO A 705 10.03 23.39 2.54
N ALA A 706 9.83 22.59 1.48
CA ALA A 706 9.66 23.10 0.12
C ALA A 706 8.45 24.06 0.00
N PHE A 707 7.30 23.69 0.55
CA PHE A 707 6.14 24.59 0.56
C PHE A 707 6.32 25.78 1.49
N PHE A 708 6.98 25.58 2.63
CA PHE A 708 7.29 26.66 3.55
C PHE A 708 8.18 27.73 2.89
N THR A 709 9.26 27.31 2.22
CA THR A 709 10.19 28.22 1.55
C THR A 709 9.56 28.86 0.32
N MET A 710 8.76 28.13 -0.47
CA MET A 710 8.02 28.68 -1.61
C MET A 710 7.08 29.82 -1.19
N ALA A 711 6.38 29.67 -0.06
CA ALA A 711 5.51 30.72 0.49
C ALA A 711 6.30 31.92 1.04
N LEU A 712 7.49 31.67 1.61
CA LEU A 712 8.30 32.71 2.24
C LEU A 712 9.19 33.47 1.24
N LEU A 713 9.53 32.86 0.10
CA LEU A 713 10.47 33.39 -0.90
C LEU A 713 10.13 34.82 -1.36
N PRO A 714 8.88 35.17 -1.75
CA PRO A 714 8.58 36.54 -2.18
C PRO A 714 8.81 37.59 -1.10
N VAL A 715 8.62 37.22 0.17
CA VAL A 715 8.85 38.10 1.32
C VAL A 715 10.36 38.28 1.53
N LEU A 716 11.12 37.19 1.49
CA LEU A 716 12.57 37.22 1.66
C LEU A 716 13.25 38.01 0.54
N SER A 717 12.87 37.80 -0.72
CA SER A 717 13.44 38.53 -1.87
C SER A 717 13.18 40.03 -1.81
N ARG A 718 11.97 40.47 -1.42
CA ARG A 718 11.69 41.91 -1.25
C ARG A 718 12.53 42.53 -0.13
N GLN A 719 12.67 41.83 0.99
CA GLN A 719 13.41 42.31 2.16
C GLN A 719 14.93 42.28 1.97
N ALA A 720 15.43 41.37 1.14
CA ALA A 720 16.85 41.25 0.83
C ALA A 720 17.44 42.52 0.21
N GLN A 721 16.65 43.28 -0.55
CA GLN A 721 17.10 44.51 -1.20
C GLN A 721 16.90 45.78 -0.36
N THR A 722 15.94 45.79 0.57
CA THR A 722 15.43 47.02 1.20
C THR A 722 15.53 47.05 2.73
N HIS A 723 15.54 45.90 3.42
CA HIS A 723 15.47 45.83 4.88
C HIS A 723 16.18 44.58 5.47
N GLN A 724 17.51 44.65 5.65
CA GLN A 724 18.32 43.53 6.17
C GLN A 724 17.89 43.04 7.56
N GLU A 725 17.46 43.92 8.46
CA GLU A 725 16.97 43.50 9.79
C GLU A 725 15.66 42.71 9.70
N ALA A 726 14.76 43.10 8.81
CA ALA A 726 13.50 42.38 8.58
C ALA A 726 13.78 40.99 8.00
N LEU A 727 14.72 40.89 7.05
CA LEU A 727 15.20 39.62 6.51
C LEU A 727 15.77 38.72 7.61
N ARG A 728 16.66 39.24 8.46
CA ARG A 728 17.26 38.50 9.59
C ARG A 728 16.18 37.98 10.54
N ARG A 729 15.21 38.82 10.91
CA ARG A 729 14.10 38.43 11.80
C ARG A 729 13.25 37.31 11.19
N ASN A 730 12.88 37.43 9.91
CA ASN A 730 12.06 36.43 9.23
C ASN A 730 12.82 35.12 9.00
N TYR A 731 14.11 35.19 8.70
CA TYR A 731 14.97 34.01 8.61
C TYR A 731 15.03 33.28 9.96
N VAL A 732 15.33 33.97 11.07
CA VAL A 732 15.39 33.32 12.39
C VAL A 732 14.04 32.72 12.79
N LEU A 733 12.94 33.46 12.59
CA LEU A 733 11.61 32.94 12.88
C LEU A 733 11.29 31.69 12.04
N GLY A 734 11.58 31.74 10.74
CA GLY A 734 11.36 30.61 9.83
C GLY A 734 12.17 29.38 10.22
N THR A 735 13.45 29.55 10.55
CA THR A 735 14.32 28.45 11.00
C THR A 735 13.84 27.87 12.33
N LYS A 736 13.43 28.71 13.30
CA LYS A 736 12.84 28.24 14.57
C LYS A 736 11.59 27.39 14.34
N ILE A 737 10.68 27.83 13.44
CA ILE A 737 9.44 27.10 13.13
C ILE A 737 9.75 25.75 12.48
N LEU A 738 10.63 25.72 11.47
CA LEU A 738 11.02 24.47 10.81
C LEU A 738 11.70 23.51 11.79
N PHE A 739 12.59 23.99 12.65
CA PHE A 739 13.27 23.17 13.64
C PHE A 739 12.32 22.63 14.72
N MET A 740 11.36 23.46 15.16
CA MET A 740 10.27 23.07 16.07
C MET A 740 9.39 21.97 15.48
N LEU A 741 9.22 21.93 14.17
CA LEU A 741 8.45 20.87 13.51
C LEU A 741 9.29 19.62 13.22
N ALA A 742 10.52 19.81 12.76
CA ALA A 742 11.40 18.73 12.29
C ALA A 742 11.80 17.76 13.40
N LEU A 743 12.13 18.27 14.60
CA LEU A 743 12.61 17.45 15.71
C LEU A 743 11.57 16.44 16.22
N PRO A 744 10.32 16.83 16.55
CA PRO A 744 9.26 15.88 16.89
C PRO A 744 8.98 14.87 15.78
N VAL A 745 9.01 15.30 14.52
CA VAL A 745 8.82 14.40 13.37
C VAL A 745 9.93 13.35 13.32
N ALA A 746 11.19 13.72 13.54
CA ALA A 746 12.31 12.78 13.61
C ALA A 746 12.16 11.77 14.74
N VAL A 747 11.79 12.22 15.94
CA VAL A 747 11.52 11.35 17.10
C VAL A 747 10.40 10.36 16.79
N MET A 748 9.23 10.85 16.36
CA MET A 748 8.07 9.99 16.09
C MET A 748 8.35 8.97 14.99
N THR A 749 9.02 9.40 13.92
CA THR A 749 9.36 8.51 12.80
C THR A 749 10.38 7.44 13.23
N THR A 750 11.29 7.74 14.15
CA THR A 750 12.24 6.74 14.68
C THR A 750 11.49 5.56 15.32
N PHE A 751 10.49 5.83 16.15
CA PHE A 751 9.69 4.76 16.76
C PHE A 751 8.72 4.09 15.78
N LEU A 752 8.15 4.89 14.86
CA LEU A 752 7.22 4.39 13.85
C LEU A 752 7.89 3.66 12.69
N ALA A 753 9.22 3.73 12.53
CA ALA A 753 9.93 3.22 11.37
C ALA A 753 9.63 1.74 11.02
N PRO A 754 9.57 0.78 11.98
CA PRO A 754 9.18 -0.60 11.67
C PRO A 754 7.78 -0.70 11.07
N ILE A 755 6.84 0.08 11.59
CA ILE A 755 5.46 0.12 11.09
C ILE A 755 5.42 0.78 9.71
N LEU A 756 6.09 1.93 9.54
CA LEU A 756 6.12 2.68 8.28
C LEU A 756 6.76 1.87 7.15
N VAL A 757 7.91 1.24 7.40
CA VAL A 757 8.59 0.40 6.40
C VAL A 757 7.82 -0.90 6.15
N GLY A 758 7.27 -1.53 7.19
CA GLY A 758 6.43 -2.71 7.04
C GLY A 758 5.15 -2.44 6.25
N ILE A 759 4.53 -1.27 6.43
CA ILE A 759 3.40 -0.81 5.60
C ILE A 759 3.86 -0.56 4.17
N LEU A 760 5.01 0.07 3.95
CA LEU A 760 5.44 0.44 2.60
C LEU A 760 5.93 -0.75 1.77
N GLY A 761 6.89 -1.53 2.28
CA GLY A 761 7.54 -2.62 1.53
C GLY A 761 7.11 -4.04 1.93
N GLY A 762 6.51 -4.22 3.11
CA GLY A 762 6.20 -5.54 3.68
C GLY A 762 7.33 -6.11 4.56
N ARG A 763 7.15 -7.35 5.03
CA ARG A 763 8.08 -8.01 5.97
C ARG A 763 9.49 -8.20 5.38
N GLN A 764 9.61 -8.39 4.07
CA GLN A 764 10.89 -8.58 3.36
C GLN A 764 11.87 -7.39 3.46
N PHE A 765 11.40 -6.20 3.83
CA PHE A 765 12.26 -5.02 4.05
C PHE A 765 12.62 -4.80 5.53
N LEU A 766 12.10 -5.63 6.44
CA LEU A 766 12.35 -5.55 7.87
C LEU A 766 13.36 -6.63 8.30
N PRO A 767 14.23 -6.33 9.29
CA PRO A 767 14.30 -5.09 10.07
C PRO A 767 15.13 -3.97 9.42
N ASP A 768 15.98 -4.28 8.44
CA ASP A 768 17.04 -3.37 7.99
C ASP A 768 16.54 -2.06 7.38
N GLY A 769 15.43 -2.08 6.64
CA GLY A 769 14.83 -0.86 6.09
C GLY A 769 14.31 0.06 7.19
N ALA A 770 13.81 -0.49 8.30
CA ALA A 770 13.42 0.30 9.46
C ALA A 770 14.64 0.92 10.15
N VAL A 771 15.73 0.17 10.31
CA VAL A 771 16.99 0.70 10.86
C VAL A 771 17.53 1.83 9.98
N ALA A 772 17.50 1.67 8.65
CA ALA A 772 17.90 2.73 7.73
C ALA A 772 17.07 4.00 7.95
N LEU A 773 15.74 3.89 8.02
CA LEU A 773 14.85 5.04 8.28
C LEU A 773 15.09 5.67 9.66
N GLN A 774 15.30 4.87 10.70
CA GLN A 774 15.59 5.33 12.06
C GLN A 774 16.84 6.20 12.13
N LEU A 775 17.87 5.85 11.37
CA LEU A 775 19.11 6.63 11.30
C LEU A 775 18.91 7.86 10.42
N MET A 776 18.47 7.65 9.18
CA MET A 776 18.37 8.70 8.16
C MET A 776 17.46 9.85 8.55
N ILE A 777 16.40 9.60 9.32
CA ILE A 777 15.44 10.65 9.68
C ILE A 777 16.08 11.81 10.47
N TRP A 778 17.19 11.58 11.16
CA TRP A 778 17.90 12.62 11.91
C TRP A 778 18.67 13.59 11.00
N SER A 779 18.72 13.36 9.68
CA SER A 779 19.17 14.35 8.70
C SER A 779 18.17 15.50 8.53
N ILE A 780 16.87 15.25 8.72
CA ILE A 780 15.78 16.21 8.46
C ILE A 780 15.91 17.52 9.26
N PRO A 781 16.16 17.51 10.60
CA PRO A 781 16.25 18.74 11.37
C PRO A 781 17.29 19.72 10.84
N VAL A 782 18.46 19.23 10.42
CA VAL A 782 19.52 20.07 9.82
C VAL A 782 19.19 20.39 8.37
N GLY A 783 18.74 19.40 7.59
CA GLY A 783 18.39 19.56 6.18
C GLY A 783 17.29 20.60 5.94
N TRP A 784 16.28 20.68 6.80
CA TRP A 784 15.23 21.70 6.68
C TRP A 784 15.74 23.11 7.00
N MET A 785 16.69 23.25 7.93
CA MET A 785 17.38 24.51 8.17
C MET A 785 18.24 24.90 6.95
N ASN A 786 18.98 23.93 6.39
CA ASN A 786 19.76 24.13 5.17
C ASN A 786 18.90 24.55 3.99
N SER A 787 17.73 23.94 3.82
CA SER A 787 16.76 24.30 2.78
C SER A 787 16.37 25.77 2.87
N LEU A 788 15.90 26.25 4.03
CA LEU A 788 15.55 27.67 4.19
C LEU A 788 16.76 28.59 3.99
N THR A 789 17.92 28.19 4.50
CA THR A 789 19.16 28.97 4.38
C THR A 789 19.59 29.12 2.92
N GLN A 790 19.52 28.05 2.15
CA GLN A 790 19.81 28.04 0.72
C GLN A 790 18.93 29.06 -0.03
N TYR A 791 17.62 29.08 0.24
CA TYR A 791 16.70 30.06 -0.38
C TYR A 791 17.02 31.50 0.01
N VAL A 792 17.41 31.76 1.26
CA VAL A 792 17.84 33.12 1.67
C VAL A 792 19.12 33.54 0.95
N LEU A 793 20.10 32.64 0.81
CA LEU A 793 21.34 32.93 0.07
C LEU A 793 21.08 33.16 -1.43
N ILE A 794 20.12 32.45 -2.02
CA ILE A 794 19.66 32.69 -3.39
C ILE A 794 19.00 34.08 -3.50
N ALA A 795 18.14 34.45 -2.55
CA ALA A 795 17.50 35.78 -2.52
C ALA A 795 18.50 36.93 -2.34
N LEU A 796 19.72 36.64 -1.87
CA LEU A 796 20.84 37.57 -1.71
C LEU A 796 21.86 37.50 -2.88
N ASP A 797 21.50 36.82 -3.98
CA ASP A 797 22.34 36.63 -5.18
C ASP A 797 23.70 35.95 -4.91
N ARG A 798 23.81 35.14 -3.83
CA ARG A 798 25.05 34.41 -3.46
C ARG A 798 25.15 33.00 -4.04
N GLN A 799 24.44 32.71 -5.15
CA GLN A 799 24.39 31.38 -5.79
C GLN A 799 25.78 30.74 -6.03
N ARG A 800 26.79 31.52 -6.44
CA ARG A 800 28.13 30.98 -6.74
C ARG A 800 28.85 30.46 -5.50
N GLN A 801 28.57 31.04 -4.33
CA GLN A 801 29.18 30.64 -3.08
C GLN A 801 28.53 29.37 -2.51
N ILE A 802 27.24 29.18 -2.79
CA ILE A 802 26.50 27.95 -2.48
C ILE A 802 27.16 26.74 -3.16
N THR A 803 27.63 26.89 -4.41
CA THR A 803 28.34 25.84 -5.16
C THR A 803 29.53 25.30 -4.38
N GLY A 804 30.36 26.17 -3.80
CA GLY A 804 31.55 25.76 -3.04
C GLY A 804 31.20 24.93 -1.79
N ALA A 805 30.11 25.28 -1.11
CA ALA A 805 29.61 24.51 0.04
C ALA A 805 29.11 23.11 -0.38
N PHE A 806 28.41 23.01 -1.52
CA PHE A 806 27.99 21.71 -2.05
C PHE A 806 29.18 20.85 -2.49
N ILE A 807 30.21 21.42 -3.13
CA ILE A 807 31.43 20.68 -3.48
C ILE A 807 32.06 20.08 -2.22
N ALA A 808 32.22 20.88 -1.16
CA ALA A 808 32.78 20.39 0.10
C ALA A 808 31.94 19.25 0.70
N ALA A 809 30.61 19.39 0.71
CA ALA A 809 29.69 18.40 1.27
C ALA A 809 29.63 17.10 0.45
N VAL A 810 29.62 17.20 -0.89
CA VAL A 810 29.66 16.04 -1.79
C VAL A 810 30.99 15.30 -1.69
N SER A 811 32.11 16.03 -1.69
CA SER A 811 33.43 15.41 -1.51
C SER A 811 33.53 14.68 -0.17
N PHE A 812 33.05 15.30 0.91
CA PHE A 812 32.97 14.65 2.22
C PHE A 812 32.11 13.38 2.16
N ASN A 813 30.90 13.47 1.59
CA ASN A 813 29.99 12.32 1.45
C ASN A 813 30.66 11.14 0.72
N ILE A 814 31.23 11.39 -0.46
CA ILE A 814 31.86 10.34 -1.28
C ILE A 814 33.05 9.72 -0.54
N ILE A 815 33.94 10.53 0.05
CA ILE A 815 35.12 10.04 0.76
C ILE A 815 34.72 9.21 1.98
N THR A 816 33.78 9.71 2.80
CA THR A 816 33.32 9.01 4.00
C THR A 816 32.61 7.70 3.63
N ASN A 817 31.78 7.69 2.59
CA ASN A 817 31.16 6.46 2.13
C ASN A 817 32.19 5.45 1.60
N LEU A 818 33.15 5.86 0.77
CA LEU A 818 34.20 4.95 0.32
C LEU A 818 35.00 4.33 1.48
N ALA A 819 35.19 5.06 2.57
CA ALA A 819 35.91 4.57 3.75
C ALA A 819 35.07 3.63 4.63
N PHE A 820 33.78 3.90 4.85
CA PHE A 820 32.99 3.22 5.88
C PHE A 820 31.90 2.28 5.34
N LEU A 821 31.45 2.46 4.10
CA LEU A 821 30.41 1.65 3.46
C LEU A 821 30.80 0.17 3.30
N PRO A 822 32.07 -0.20 3.00
CA PRO A 822 32.49 -1.61 2.99
C PRO A 822 32.31 -2.34 4.33
N VAL A 823 32.44 -1.61 5.45
CA VAL A 823 32.41 -2.20 6.80
C VAL A 823 31.02 -2.15 7.43
N TYR A 824 30.28 -1.05 7.23
CA TYR A 824 29.02 -0.79 7.93
C TYR A 824 27.80 -0.72 7.02
N SER A 825 27.95 -0.96 5.71
CA SER A 825 26.87 -1.01 4.72
C SER A 825 25.97 0.24 4.77
N PHE A 826 24.65 0.09 4.60
CA PHE A 826 23.67 1.17 4.60
C PHE A 826 23.66 2.03 5.88
N ARG A 827 24.15 1.49 7.02
CA ARG A 827 24.23 2.25 8.28
C ARG A 827 25.29 3.35 8.19
N ALA A 828 26.42 3.07 7.53
CA ALA A 828 27.41 4.10 7.23
C ALA A 828 26.81 5.16 6.32
N ALA A 829 26.14 4.77 5.23
CA ALA A 829 25.50 5.71 4.32
C ALA A 829 24.53 6.66 5.06
N ALA A 830 23.66 6.12 5.91
CA ALA A 830 22.72 6.92 6.70
C ALA A 830 23.40 7.95 7.62
N ILE A 831 24.48 7.56 8.29
CA ILE A 831 25.25 8.47 9.17
C ILE A 831 26.02 9.49 8.33
N THR A 832 26.63 9.08 7.23
CA THR A 832 27.33 9.96 6.30
C THR A 832 26.39 11.05 5.77
N THR A 833 25.13 10.73 5.46
CA THR A 833 24.14 11.74 5.05
C THR A 833 23.94 12.80 6.14
N ILE A 834 23.79 12.42 7.41
CA ILE A 834 23.63 13.37 8.54
C ILE A 834 24.88 14.26 8.67
N LEU A 835 26.07 13.66 8.63
CA LEU A 835 27.33 14.39 8.73
C LEU A 835 27.52 15.35 7.53
N SER A 836 27.10 14.94 6.33
CA SER A 836 27.17 15.76 5.12
C SER A 836 26.22 16.96 5.19
N GLU A 837 25.03 16.80 5.77
CA GLU A 837 24.11 17.91 6.09
C GLU A 837 24.72 18.89 7.09
N ILE A 838 25.48 18.39 8.08
CA ILE A 838 26.21 19.24 9.04
C ILE A 838 27.33 20.01 8.33
N VAL A 839 28.11 19.38 7.45
CA VAL A 839 29.13 20.04 6.64
C VAL A 839 28.51 21.17 5.81
N LEU A 840 27.37 20.88 5.15
CA LEU A 840 26.62 21.88 4.39
C LEU A 840 26.12 23.02 5.28
N PHE A 841 25.60 22.70 6.47
CA PHE A 841 25.15 23.68 7.45
C PHE A 841 26.26 24.61 7.90
N VAL A 842 27.46 24.09 8.17
CA VAL A 842 28.62 24.91 8.53
C VAL A 842 29.00 25.86 7.40
N GLY A 843 29.03 25.38 6.16
CA GLY A 843 29.29 26.21 4.98
C GLY A 843 28.26 27.33 4.82
N PHE A 844 26.97 26.99 4.91
CA PHE A 844 25.87 27.95 4.83
C PHE A 844 25.85 28.95 5.99
N PHE A 845 26.13 28.49 7.22
CA PHE A 845 26.25 29.35 8.39
C PHE A 845 27.37 30.38 8.21
N TRP A 846 28.52 29.97 7.67
CA TRP A 846 29.62 30.89 7.37
C TRP A 846 29.23 31.95 6.35
N LEU A 847 28.55 31.56 5.27
CA LEU A 847 28.07 32.49 4.25
C LEU A 847 27.03 33.47 4.80
N ILE A 848 26.07 32.98 5.57
CA ILE A 848 24.98 33.84 6.06
C ILE A 848 25.47 34.81 7.14
N ARG A 849 26.44 34.40 7.97
CA ARG A 849 27.09 35.25 8.97
C ARG A 849 27.72 36.50 8.34
N GLN A 850 28.23 36.40 7.12
CA GLN A 850 28.82 37.53 6.40
C GLN A 850 27.78 38.56 5.97
N VAL A 851 26.51 38.17 5.82
CA VAL A 851 25.47 39.03 5.24
C VAL A 851 24.51 39.57 6.30
N ILE A 852 24.05 38.72 7.22
CA ILE A 852 23.04 39.10 8.24
C ILE A 852 23.59 39.10 9.67
N GLY A 853 24.91 38.96 9.83
CA GLY A 853 25.60 38.96 11.12
C GLY A 853 25.50 37.63 11.89
N THR A 854 26.08 37.60 13.09
CA THR A 854 26.09 36.39 13.93
C THR A 854 24.73 36.09 14.53
N ILE A 855 24.34 34.81 14.48
CA ILE A 855 23.14 34.27 15.13
C ILE A 855 23.59 33.16 16.06
N HIS A 856 23.34 33.32 17.36
CA HIS A 856 23.66 32.32 18.38
C HIS A 856 22.58 31.23 18.41
N TRP A 857 22.64 30.28 17.45
CA TRP A 857 21.67 29.19 17.33
C TRP A 857 21.48 28.34 18.58
N PRO A 858 22.53 27.94 19.33
CA PRO A 858 22.35 27.15 20.56
C PRO A 858 21.43 27.86 21.57
N MET A 859 21.63 29.17 21.78
CA MET A 859 20.81 29.97 22.69
C MET A 859 19.36 30.14 22.19
N ARG A 860 19.13 30.09 20.88
CA ARG A 860 17.79 30.24 20.29
C ARG A 860 17.01 28.93 20.16
N LEU A 861 17.69 27.78 20.15
CA LEU A 861 17.07 26.47 19.88
C LEU A 861 17.08 25.52 21.09
N TRP A 862 17.83 25.81 22.16
CA TRP A 862 17.93 24.89 23.31
C TRP A 862 16.58 24.55 23.95
N LYS A 863 15.62 25.50 24.01
CA LYS A 863 14.27 25.25 24.56
C LYS A 863 13.52 24.19 23.75
N ILE A 864 13.67 24.25 22.42
CA ILE A 864 13.05 23.31 21.49
C ILE A 864 13.74 21.94 21.58
N ALA A 865 15.06 21.94 21.64
CA ALA A 865 15.85 20.71 21.81
C ALA A 865 15.56 20.02 23.15
N PHE A 866 15.45 20.78 24.24
CA PHE A 866 15.10 20.25 25.57
C PHE A 866 13.70 19.63 25.58
N ALA A 867 12.70 20.32 25.03
CA ALA A 867 11.35 19.77 24.91
C ALA A 867 11.34 18.47 24.09
N THR A 868 12.11 18.41 23.01
CA THR A 868 12.27 17.21 22.18
C THR A 868 12.96 16.08 22.94
N GLY A 869 14.01 16.39 23.73
CA GLY A 869 14.70 15.41 24.56
C GLY A 869 13.76 14.78 25.58
N MET A 870 12.91 15.58 26.23
CA MET A 870 11.89 15.07 27.14
C MET A 870 10.84 14.22 26.43
N MET A 871 10.43 14.62 25.23
CA MET A 871 9.55 13.82 24.36
C MET A 871 10.18 12.48 23.99
N LEU A 872 11.45 12.46 23.61
CA LEU A 872 12.19 11.24 23.27
C LEU A 872 12.24 10.29 24.47
N VAL A 873 12.58 10.80 25.66
CA VAL A 873 12.66 10.01 26.90
C VAL A 873 11.31 9.39 27.25
N ILE A 874 10.23 10.19 27.29
CA ILE A 874 8.91 9.64 27.65
C ILE A 874 8.39 8.64 26.60
N THR A 875 8.64 8.90 25.32
CA THR A 875 8.22 8.00 24.23
C THR A 875 9.00 6.69 24.32
N ALA A 876 10.32 6.74 24.50
CA ALA A 876 11.17 5.56 24.65
C ALA A 876 10.75 4.70 25.85
N SER A 877 10.52 5.32 27.01
CA SER A 877 10.13 4.63 28.23
C SER A 877 8.77 3.93 28.13
N LEU A 878 7.83 4.52 27.39
CA LEU A 878 6.50 3.94 27.19
C LEU A 878 6.44 2.96 26.01
N TRP A 879 7.38 3.01 25.06
CA TRP A 879 7.31 2.23 23.82
C TRP A 879 7.34 0.72 24.06
N THR A 880 8.06 0.25 25.08
CA THR A 880 8.17 -1.19 25.41
C THR A 880 6.94 -1.73 26.13
N ILE A 881 6.15 -0.89 26.78
CA ILE A 881 5.01 -1.29 27.63
C ILE A 881 3.68 -1.00 26.94
N ALA A 882 3.52 0.21 26.39
CA ALA A 882 2.30 0.70 25.78
C ALA A 882 2.63 1.66 24.62
N PRO A 883 2.96 1.15 23.41
CA PRO A 883 3.35 1.96 22.26
C PRO A 883 2.35 3.06 21.91
N PHE A 884 1.05 2.77 21.96
CA PHE A 884 -0.02 3.74 21.71
C PHE A 884 -0.02 4.89 22.73
N ALA A 885 0.25 4.59 24.01
CA ALA A 885 0.36 5.61 25.04
C ALA A 885 1.59 6.49 24.81
N GLY A 886 2.74 5.90 24.44
CA GLY A 886 3.94 6.64 24.06
C GLY A 886 3.71 7.59 22.88
N LEU A 887 2.99 7.11 21.85
CA LEU A 887 2.67 7.86 20.64
C LEU A 887 1.80 9.10 20.92
N MET A 888 0.95 9.05 21.94
CA MET A 888 0.11 10.18 22.37
C MET A 888 0.79 11.07 23.41
N ALA A 889 1.42 10.48 24.42
CA ALA A 889 2.00 11.20 25.55
C ALA A 889 3.23 12.02 25.17
N GLY A 890 4.08 11.51 24.26
CA GLY A 890 5.28 12.20 23.79
C GLY A 890 4.98 13.56 23.16
N PRO A 891 4.20 13.62 22.06
CA PRO A 891 3.81 14.88 21.42
C PRO A 891 3.03 15.82 22.35
N LEU A 892 2.19 15.28 23.23
CA LEU A 892 1.47 16.08 24.22
C LEU A 892 2.44 16.76 25.20
N LEU A 893 3.38 16.00 25.76
CA LEU A 893 4.42 16.52 26.65
C LEU A 893 5.28 17.56 25.95
N TYR A 894 5.66 17.32 24.69
CA TYR A 894 6.39 18.29 23.87
C TYR A 894 5.66 19.63 23.79
N VAL A 895 4.37 19.61 23.43
CA VAL A 895 3.55 20.83 23.33
C VAL A 895 3.41 21.52 24.69
N ILE A 896 3.23 20.77 25.77
CA ILE A 896 3.16 21.32 27.14
C ILE A 896 4.47 22.01 27.50
N ILE A 897 5.62 21.34 27.31
CA ILE A 897 6.93 21.91 27.67
C ILE A 897 7.21 23.17 26.85
N LEU A 898 6.93 23.17 25.54
CA LEU A 898 7.07 24.37 24.73
C LEU A 898 6.16 25.50 25.19
N TRP A 899 4.92 25.17 25.57
CA TRP A 899 4.00 26.14 26.13
C TRP A 899 4.56 26.78 27.40
N TRP A 900 5.25 26.04 28.26
CA TRP A 900 5.91 26.56 29.46
C TRP A 900 7.21 27.33 29.17
N LEU A 901 8.10 26.80 28.33
CA LEU A 901 9.42 27.38 28.07
C LEU A 901 9.40 28.65 27.23
N LYS A 902 8.32 28.89 26.47
CA LYS A 902 8.16 30.03 25.56
C LYS A 902 9.39 30.20 24.64
N PRO A 903 9.53 29.37 23.60
CA PRO A 903 10.68 29.41 22.69
C PRO A 903 10.72 30.67 21.80
N PHE A 904 9.61 31.42 21.73
CA PHE A 904 9.47 32.63 20.93
C PHE A 904 9.53 33.89 21.80
N ASP A 905 10.16 34.94 21.28
CA ASP A 905 10.18 36.25 21.92
C ASP A 905 8.85 37.00 21.66
N SER A 906 8.53 38.06 22.43
CA SER A 906 7.26 38.80 22.33
C SER A 906 6.95 39.29 20.91
N ASP A 907 7.98 39.74 20.20
CA ASP A 907 7.92 40.17 18.81
C ASP A 907 7.61 39.03 17.82
N GLU A 908 8.12 37.83 18.12
CA GLU A 908 7.87 36.63 17.33
C GLU A 908 6.44 36.10 17.60
N GLU A 909 6.01 36.10 18.87
CA GLU A 909 4.66 35.73 19.28
C GLU A 909 3.59 36.65 18.68
N ALA A 910 3.83 37.97 18.67
CA ALA A 910 2.92 38.93 18.05
C ALA A 910 2.72 38.65 16.55
N ARG A 911 3.81 38.33 15.83
CA ARG A 911 3.75 37.97 14.40
C ARG A 911 3.08 36.62 14.15
N LEU A 912 3.30 35.64 15.01
CA LEU A 912 2.60 34.34 14.92
C LEU A 912 1.11 34.51 15.17
N SER A 913 0.72 35.39 16.10
CA SER A 913 -0.66 35.61 16.49
C SER A 913 -1.55 36.12 15.36
N THR A 914 -1.01 36.86 14.39
CA THR A 914 -1.77 37.37 13.24
C THR A 914 -2.14 36.29 12.23
N VAL A 915 -1.46 35.13 12.28
CA VAL A 915 -1.68 33.98 11.39
C VAL A 915 -2.55 32.90 12.06
N LEU A 916 -2.70 32.94 13.39
CA LEU A 916 -3.44 31.93 14.16
C LEU A 916 -4.97 32.12 14.10
N PRO A 917 -5.78 31.04 14.10
CA PRO A 917 -7.24 31.12 14.20
C PRO A 917 -7.69 31.82 15.49
N GLY A 918 -8.77 32.62 15.44
CA GLY A 918 -9.17 33.58 16.49
C GLY A 918 -9.38 33.08 17.93
N ARG A 919 -9.40 31.76 18.20
CA ARG A 919 -9.36 31.20 19.56
C ARG A 919 -7.91 31.05 20.07
N LEU A 920 -7.01 30.55 19.22
CA LEU A 920 -5.58 30.45 19.49
C LEU A 920 -4.91 31.83 19.54
N GLN A 921 -5.32 32.74 18.65
CA GLN A 921 -4.87 34.13 18.67
C GLN A 921 -5.15 34.82 20.03
N ARG A 922 -6.35 34.62 20.61
CA ARG A 922 -6.70 35.18 21.93
C ARG A 922 -5.89 34.55 23.07
N LEU A 923 -5.56 33.27 22.98
CA LEU A 923 -4.71 32.58 23.97
C LEU A 923 -3.26 33.07 23.91
N VAL A 924 -2.73 33.32 22.71
CA VAL A 924 -1.38 33.86 22.52
C VAL A 924 -1.31 35.35 22.92
N LEU A 925 -2.30 36.16 22.51
CA LEU A 925 -2.33 37.60 22.83
C LEU A 925 -2.59 37.90 24.33
N ARG A 926 -3.35 37.05 25.05
CA ARG A 926 -3.48 37.16 26.51
C ARG A 926 -2.18 36.90 27.27
N ARG A 927 -1.17 36.37 26.58
CA ARG A 927 0.12 35.93 27.11
C ARG A 927 1.26 36.94 26.88
N ALA A 928 1.10 37.83 25.90
CA ALA A 928 2.03 38.92 25.65
C ALA A 928 1.85 39.98 26.75
N PRO A 929 2.92 40.43 27.43
CA PRO A 929 2.81 41.57 28.33
C PRO A 929 2.25 42.76 27.54
N GLN A 930 1.23 43.43 28.09
CA GLN A 930 0.80 44.72 27.56
C GLN A 930 2.02 45.64 27.63
N ALA A 931 2.54 46.05 26.47
CA ALA A 931 3.57 47.07 26.44
C ALA A 931 2.97 48.36 27.06
N PRO A 932 3.66 49.03 27.99
CA PRO A 932 3.22 50.32 28.51
C PRO A 932 3.19 51.39 27.41
#